data_AF-A0AAV7I5U9-F1
#
_entry.id   AF-A0AAV7I5U9-F1
#
_cell.length_a   1.000
_cell.length_b   1.000
_cell.length_c   1.000
_cell.angle_alpha   90.00
_cell.angle_beta   90.00
_cell.angle_gamma   90.00
#
_symmetry.space_group_name_H-M   'P 1'
#
loop_
_entity.id
_entity.type
_entity.pdbx_description
1 polymer ?
#
loop_
_entity_poly.entity_id
_entity_poly.type
_entity_poly.pdbx_seq_one_letter_code
_entity_poly.pdbx_strand_id
1 'polypeptide(L)'
;MVRIIPVHNFLSQNVGQIEEPTASCTANLMDQDLLLLALSSHCVKVYGLASNQYKLLTIFPTVDLVQELVHSDKGNYVATLESKSSRDGAAVNNFVRVYINWEMTGNQNQAMRARIAGRVTPSLNRTLNSLEMIELPLNGQPTKIACCQTTGNLLVVMEEEAVIHELKVETQQTSKHKFLDFEVRPWSIRFTFSPTHVEYAEEFISVMNSWYFMLIRLTNRFHDDNFISSDRVDKTNINNSKRRRSHPLKEVSVINNNNKNCSEESKLKTRVDFNKSIINERDYIDWDQLVVNEPQETQRIKALGIVNEDNNLNVCFPSVKSDLSQSHYILDPPVIQATEISAVVTTRSYEDSWSENYIIEHLLRLKITEAPVQHANEYFTCSILKPSYKRQKTSISSFKKSLLRSTKYNIFNGVTCLVCTTQEGYLYNFLPNSSEEIFFDANCQIYPFTAPVIHVALENTALHALTEAGLESYTLRIQHLRSEEPPNDTPVSLIGLRPFLGVKKLLHASRCLVLLASDEDTWTFYSLNLPTAEDVYQDILTAANNHKTSPSTYKHLLAEANTVLKISKEMIYYTSDAAFFSSINDMSKSHLDNLYRQSCALLADFYMTSESPMDWGLSSWYYEVAGLKAHDVMARRDVQRAPGMVTFVSESLLNLQPGAEADTLFQEHNIVEILVKAEKSDLLKLILASPVLREYATDKLINVISNWEADDMTWLALVLLYTQAGRIHQAERALESISDNFIAEKILSNWSWLFDVVSAKKSNAMPTFSEFAGTLMRLKLRVFAQVLSKIVECGAVTLDEMIQIFLGYLPSRVGRDGRIAGNALQLCLETYLQSYHENFQCEKVDLAIVEAFKILVRSYLAELAQNGAKVCTNDTQVLFGSFRPRFLDNPLIYEKGKIKSKERTARVSEEFNESFKESIRLEVVKLQALLASGSLPEECYQEVQHFLETQKIEGSLSFKILCVRDTEKGIQLLADECPQALLDYAKDKYTEESDWKHFIQFLLKKMMDNQNNKNIYCIYDDLIRDTAIYIAQTMSMSGLKRILPNDSLHILQQYIDTSNQVVHADYIKTMIMGTGQHLLCNINF
;
A
#
# COMPACT_ATOMS: atom_id res chain seq x y z
N MET A 1 3.88 2.18 37.86
CA MET A 1 2.77 2.59 38.74
C MET A 1 1.47 2.48 37.95
N VAL A 2 0.51 1.68 38.42
CA VAL A 2 -0.77 1.44 37.73
C VAL A 2 -1.76 2.55 38.02
N ARG A 3 -2.54 2.96 37.01
CA ARG A 3 -3.64 3.91 37.22
C ARG A 3 -4.86 3.18 37.77
N ILE A 4 -5.40 3.68 38.87
CA ILE A 4 -6.57 3.09 39.55
C ILE A 4 -7.81 3.90 39.21
N ILE A 5 -8.84 3.21 38.71
CA ILE A 5 -10.12 3.78 38.28
C ILE A 5 -11.22 2.93 38.91
N PRO A 6 -11.76 3.25 40.10
CA PRO A 6 -12.69 2.36 40.80
C PRO A 6 -14.09 2.36 40.16
N VAL A 7 -14.26 1.64 39.05
CA VAL A 7 -15.47 1.66 38.20
C VAL A 7 -15.95 0.27 37.79
N HIS A 8 -15.34 -0.80 38.28
CA HIS A 8 -15.78 -2.16 37.98
C HIS A 8 -16.57 -2.76 39.14
N ASN A 9 -17.90 -2.78 39.00
CA ASN A 9 -18.82 -3.33 40.00
C ASN A 9 -19.42 -4.67 39.54
N PHE A 10 -19.28 -5.71 40.36
CA PHE A 10 -20.04 -6.95 40.17
C PHE A 10 -21.53 -6.71 40.42
N LEU A 11 -22.40 -7.27 39.58
CA LEU A 11 -23.85 -7.06 39.61
C LEU A 11 -24.49 -7.62 40.89
N SER A 12 -23.98 -8.74 41.37
CA SER A 12 -24.40 -9.35 42.64
C SER A 12 -23.34 -10.32 43.14
N GLN A 13 -23.43 -10.66 44.42
CA GLN A 13 -22.57 -11.63 45.08
C GLN A 13 -23.44 -12.65 45.81
N ASN A 14 -23.25 -13.93 45.48
CA ASN A 14 -23.85 -15.06 46.18
C ASN A 14 -22.78 -15.78 46.98
N VAL A 15 -23.12 -16.21 48.20
CA VAL A 15 -22.19 -16.90 49.11
C VAL A 15 -22.82 -18.22 49.53
N GLY A 16 -22.02 -19.29 49.54
CA GLY A 16 -22.46 -20.59 50.05
C GLY A 16 -21.35 -21.32 50.77
N GLN A 17 -21.74 -22.09 51.79
CA GLN A 17 -20.82 -22.97 52.52
C GLN A 17 -20.69 -24.31 51.78
N ILE A 18 -19.47 -24.81 51.68
CA ILE A 18 -19.11 -26.05 51.00
C ILE A 18 -18.17 -26.89 51.88
N GLU A 19 -18.03 -28.15 51.51
CA GLU A 19 -17.00 -29.03 52.06
C GLU A 19 -15.67 -28.80 51.34
N GLU A 20 -14.57 -29.22 51.97
CA GLU A 20 -13.22 -29.14 51.39
C GLU A 20 -13.17 -29.89 50.04
N PRO A 21 -12.95 -29.18 48.92
CA PRO A 21 -12.89 -29.80 47.62
C PRO A 21 -11.47 -30.31 47.33
N THR A 22 -11.36 -31.55 46.87
CA THR A 22 -10.08 -32.12 46.38
C THR A 22 -9.76 -31.61 44.97
N ALA A 23 -10.79 -31.35 44.18
CA ALA A 23 -10.70 -30.72 42.87
C ALA A 23 -11.99 -29.94 42.57
N SER A 24 -11.93 -28.97 41.67
CA SER A 24 -13.08 -28.14 41.32
C SER A 24 -12.97 -27.58 39.91
N CYS A 25 -14.12 -27.45 39.25
CA CYS A 25 -14.26 -26.78 37.96
C CYS A 25 -15.64 -26.16 37.81
N THR A 26 -15.80 -25.35 36.76
CA THR A 26 -17.09 -24.81 36.33
C THR A 26 -17.58 -25.58 35.11
N ALA A 27 -18.89 -25.63 34.95
CA ALA A 27 -19.54 -26.17 33.75
C ALA A 27 -20.70 -25.25 33.34
N ASN A 28 -21.04 -25.24 32.05
CA ASN A 28 -22.23 -24.57 31.56
C ASN A 28 -23.18 -25.59 30.93
N LEU A 29 -24.40 -25.66 31.43
CA LEU A 29 -25.43 -26.56 30.91
C LEU A 29 -26.73 -25.80 30.70
N MET A 30 -27.27 -25.82 29.48
CA MET A 30 -28.52 -25.14 29.12
C MET A 30 -28.55 -23.66 29.56
N ASP A 31 -27.45 -22.93 29.38
CA ASP A 31 -27.28 -21.51 29.78
C ASP A 31 -27.31 -21.27 31.31
N GLN A 32 -27.06 -22.32 32.09
CA GLN A 32 -26.87 -22.25 33.53
C GLN A 32 -25.42 -22.54 33.90
N ASP A 33 -24.79 -21.62 34.62
CA ASP A 33 -23.47 -21.83 35.21
C ASP A 33 -23.56 -22.74 36.45
N LEU A 34 -22.67 -23.73 36.48
CA LEU A 34 -22.59 -24.76 37.50
C LEU A 34 -21.19 -24.80 38.12
N LEU A 35 -21.12 -25.12 39.42
CA LEU A 35 -19.90 -25.39 40.16
C LEU A 35 -19.84 -26.88 40.51
N LEU A 36 -18.78 -27.56 40.07
CA LEU A 36 -18.53 -28.96 40.37
C LEU A 36 -17.41 -29.04 41.40
N LEU A 37 -17.68 -29.72 42.52
CA LEU A 37 -16.73 -29.93 43.62
C LEU A 37 -16.53 -31.42 43.84
N ALA A 38 -15.32 -31.92 43.56
CA ALA A 38 -14.93 -33.27 43.93
C ALA A 38 -14.50 -33.31 45.40
N LEU A 39 -14.87 -34.38 46.10
CA LEU A 39 -14.71 -34.51 47.54
C LEU A 39 -13.89 -35.76 47.89
N SER A 40 -13.31 -35.76 49.09
CA SER A 40 -12.62 -36.91 49.68
C SER A 40 -13.56 -38.12 49.90
N SER A 41 -14.87 -37.92 49.86
CA SER A 41 -15.91 -38.96 49.92
C SER A 41 -16.16 -39.68 48.59
N HIS A 42 -15.24 -39.60 47.61
CA HIS A 42 -15.36 -40.25 46.29
C HIS A 42 -16.65 -39.88 45.54
N CYS A 43 -16.98 -38.60 45.53
CA CYS A 43 -18.10 -38.08 44.74
C CYS A 43 -17.84 -36.65 44.28
N VAL A 44 -18.63 -36.22 43.31
CA VAL A 44 -18.68 -34.84 42.83
C VAL A 44 -20.06 -34.26 43.13
N LYS A 45 -20.10 -33.16 43.87
CA LYS A 45 -21.30 -32.36 44.11
C LYS A 45 -21.41 -31.27 43.05
N VAL A 46 -22.60 -31.10 42.49
CA VAL A 46 -22.89 -30.10 41.45
C VAL A 46 -23.84 -29.05 42.01
N TYR A 47 -23.39 -27.80 42.05
CA TYR A 47 -24.16 -26.65 42.53
C TYR A 47 -24.55 -25.74 41.36
N GLY A 48 -25.78 -25.25 41.37
CA GLY A 48 -26.23 -24.20 40.46
C GLY A 48 -25.81 -22.82 40.97
N LEU A 49 -25.23 -22.00 40.09
CA LEU A 49 -24.77 -20.64 40.41
C LEU A 49 -25.83 -19.57 40.09
N ALA A 50 -26.80 -19.90 39.24
CA ALA A 50 -27.87 -18.99 38.82
C ALA A 50 -29.04 -18.95 39.84
N SER A 51 -28.93 -18.16 40.91
CA SER A 51 -30.04 -17.53 41.68
C SER A 51 -29.55 -17.04 43.06
N ASN A 52 -30.33 -16.18 43.74
CA ASN A 52 -30.07 -15.68 45.10
C ASN A 52 -29.95 -16.80 46.17
N GLN A 53 -30.13 -18.07 45.81
CA GLN A 53 -29.94 -19.22 46.67
C GLN A 53 -29.11 -20.26 45.91
N TYR A 54 -27.94 -20.63 46.45
CA TYR A 54 -27.15 -21.71 45.90
C TYR A 54 -27.88 -23.04 46.11
N LYS A 55 -28.09 -23.79 45.03
CA LYS A 55 -28.85 -25.05 45.07
C LYS A 55 -27.95 -26.21 44.65
N LEU A 56 -27.80 -27.19 45.54
CA LEU A 56 -27.24 -28.49 45.19
C LEU A 56 -28.19 -29.16 44.18
N LEU A 57 -27.70 -29.42 42.97
CA LEU A 57 -28.49 -29.99 41.88
C LEU A 57 -28.39 -31.50 41.86
N THR A 58 -27.17 -32.05 41.84
CA THR A 58 -26.93 -33.49 41.81
C THR A 58 -25.61 -33.85 42.48
N ILE A 59 -25.45 -35.15 42.75
CA ILE A 59 -24.22 -35.77 43.24
C ILE A 59 -24.00 -37.03 42.40
N PHE A 60 -22.79 -37.22 41.91
CA PHE A 60 -22.42 -38.48 41.26
C PHE A 60 -21.15 -39.08 41.89
N PRO A 61 -21.07 -40.41 42.02
CA PRO A 61 -19.89 -41.09 42.58
C PRO A 61 -18.71 -41.06 41.61
N THR A 62 -17.49 -41.05 42.16
CA THR A 62 -16.24 -41.33 41.43
C THR A 62 -15.69 -42.69 41.85
N VAL A 63 -14.73 -43.24 41.08
CA VAL A 63 -14.16 -44.56 41.37
C VAL A 63 -13.05 -44.47 42.42
N ASP A 64 -12.12 -43.53 42.25
CA ASP A 64 -11.03 -43.26 43.18
C ASP A 64 -11.03 -41.76 43.56
N LEU A 65 -9.99 -41.29 44.26
CA LEU A 65 -9.90 -39.91 44.75
C LEU A 65 -9.53 -38.95 43.60
N VAL A 66 -10.35 -37.94 43.34
CA VAL A 66 -10.13 -36.98 42.25
C VAL A 66 -9.09 -35.95 42.64
N GLN A 67 -8.01 -35.85 41.85
CA GLN A 67 -6.93 -34.87 41.97
C GLN A 67 -7.12 -33.67 41.04
N GLU A 68 -7.68 -33.90 39.85
CA GLU A 68 -7.95 -32.87 38.86
C GLU A 68 -9.31 -33.12 38.20
N LEU A 69 -10.04 -32.04 37.90
CA LEU A 69 -11.40 -32.06 37.39
C LEU A 69 -11.53 -31.04 36.27
N VAL A 70 -11.94 -31.46 35.08
CA VAL A 70 -12.19 -30.57 33.92
C VAL A 70 -13.51 -30.93 33.25
N HIS A 71 -14.26 -29.92 32.82
CA HIS A 71 -15.50 -30.08 32.05
C HIS A 71 -15.27 -29.82 30.57
N SER A 72 -16.02 -30.49 29.70
CA SER A 72 -16.09 -30.21 28.26
C SER A 72 -17.48 -29.76 27.86
N ASP A 73 -17.62 -28.51 27.44
CA ASP A 73 -18.91 -28.01 26.95
C ASP A 73 -19.33 -28.71 25.64
N LYS A 74 -18.38 -28.94 24.72
CA LYS A 74 -18.68 -29.54 23.42
C LYS A 74 -19.17 -30.99 23.52
N GLY A 75 -18.56 -31.75 24.42
CA GLY A 75 -18.86 -33.17 24.63
C GLY A 75 -19.84 -33.44 25.76
N ASN A 76 -20.18 -32.42 26.56
CA ASN A 76 -20.90 -32.54 27.83
C ASN A 76 -20.41 -33.71 28.69
N TYR A 77 -19.12 -33.69 29.02
CA TYR A 77 -18.49 -34.70 29.86
C TYR A 77 -17.62 -34.05 30.93
N VAL A 78 -17.38 -34.79 32.01
CA VAL A 78 -16.46 -34.41 33.08
C VAL A 78 -15.30 -35.39 33.07
N ALA A 79 -14.08 -34.91 32.80
CA ALA A 79 -12.87 -35.72 32.89
C ALA A 79 -12.18 -35.50 34.23
N THR A 80 -11.70 -36.58 34.81
CA THR A 80 -11.05 -36.63 36.13
C THR A 80 -9.70 -37.31 36.04
N LEU A 81 -8.71 -36.74 36.72
CA LEU A 81 -7.50 -37.46 37.10
C LEU A 81 -7.71 -38.02 38.49
N GLU A 82 -7.77 -39.35 38.61
CA GLU A 82 -8.05 -40.02 39.89
C GLU A 82 -6.84 -40.81 40.38
N SER A 83 -6.52 -40.67 41.66
CA SER A 83 -5.40 -41.35 42.32
C SER A 83 -5.89 -42.53 43.14
N LYS A 84 -5.26 -43.68 42.93
CA LYS A 84 -5.50 -44.90 43.68
C LYS A 84 -4.26 -45.31 44.46
N SER A 85 -4.36 -45.30 45.78
CA SER A 85 -3.32 -45.83 46.65
C SER A 85 -3.27 -47.36 46.58
N SER A 86 -2.08 -47.93 46.45
CA SER A 86 -1.86 -49.37 46.59
C SER A 86 -2.31 -49.86 47.98
N ARG A 87 -2.68 -51.14 48.08
CA ARG A 87 -3.10 -51.78 49.35
C ARG A 87 -2.03 -51.69 50.44
N ASP A 88 -0.76 -51.59 50.04
CA ASP A 88 0.39 -51.49 50.95
C ASP A 88 0.85 -50.04 51.16
N GLY A 89 0.14 -49.04 50.61
CA GLY A 89 0.45 -47.61 50.73
C GLY A 89 1.71 -47.12 49.98
N ALA A 90 2.51 -48.03 49.44
CA ALA A 90 3.84 -47.72 48.88
C ALA A 90 3.83 -47.06 47.48
N ALA A 91 2.74 -47.16 46.72
CA ALA A 91 2.64 -46.61 45.37
C ALA A 91 1.25 -46.00 45.12
N VAL A 92 1.22 -44.88 44.39
CA VAL A 92 0.00 -44.21 43.93
C VAL A 92 -0.06 -44.34 42.41
N ASN A 93 -1.13 -44.95 41.90
CA ASN A 93 -1.38 -45.05 40.46
C ASN A 93 -2.47 -44.06 40.08
N ASN A 94 -2.27 -43.34 38.98
CA ASN A 94 -3.24 -42.37 38.48
C ASN A 94 -3.98 -42.93 37.25
N PHE A 95 -5.26 -42.58 37.15
CA PHE A 95 -6.13 -42.99 36.05
C PHE A 95 -6.89 -41.78 35.52
N VAL A 96 -7.06 -41.70 34.20
CA VAL A 96 -7.95 -40.71 33.59
C VAL A 96 -9.28 -41.37 33.29
N ARG A 97 -10.35 -40.81 33.84
CA ARG A 97 -11.72 -41.29 33.69
C ARG A 97 -12.62 -40.16 33.20
N VAL A 98 -13.60 -40.50 32.39
CA VAL A 98 -14.56 -39.56 31.82
C VAL A 98 -15.97 -39.95 32.21
N TYR A 99 -16.68 -39.05 32.88
CA TYR A 99 -18.06 -39.22 33.30
C TYR A 99 -19.00 -38.51 32.32
N ILE A 100 -19.98 -39.25 31.81
CA ILE A 100 -21.04 -38.75 30.93
C ILE A 100 -22.41 -38.99 31.54
N ASN A 101 -23.40 -38.17 31.17
CA ASN A 101 -24.73 -38.14 31.81
C ASN A 101 -24.65 -37.86 33.32
N TRP A 102 -23.66 -37.07 33.73
CA TRP A 102 -23.37 -36.73 35.13
C TRP A 102 -24.44 -35.81 35.75
N GLU A 103 -25.19 -35.09 34.92
CA GLU A 103 -26.21 -34.10 35.32
C GLU A 103 -27.55 -34.71 35.77
N MET A 104 -27.71 -36.03 35.77
CA MET A 104 -29.00 -36.68 36.04
C MET A 104 -29.40 -36.61 37.52
N THR A 105 -30.55 -35.99 37.81
CA THR A 105 -31.05 -35.70 39.17
C THR A 105 -32.03 -36.74 39.74
N GLY A 106 -32.49 -37.72 38.95
CA GLY A 106 -33.60 -38.61 39.31
C GLY A 106 -33.31 -40.11 39.45
N ASN A 107 -32.12 -40.59 39.00
CA ASN A 107 -31.79 -42.02 38.92
C ASN A 107 -30.58 -42.41 39.80
N GLN A 108 -30.42 -41.81 40.97
CA GLN A 108 -29.28 -42.09 41.87
C GLN A 108 -29.21 -43.56 42.35
N ASN A 109 -30.31 -44.32 42.23
CA ASN A 109 -30.35 -45.76 42.55
C ASN A 109 -29.85 -46.68 41.42
N GLN A 110 -29.48 -46.15 40.25
CA GLN A 110 -28.88 -46.95 39.18
C GLN A 110 -27.37 -46.99 39.32
N ALA A 111 -26.79 -48.19 39.30
CA ALA A 111 -25.34 -48.37 39.34
C ALA A 111 -24.66 -47.68 38.14
N MET A 112 -23.55 -47.00 38.41
CA MET A 112 -22.66 -46.45 37.38
C MET A 112 -22.19 -47.56 36.44
N ARG A 113 -22.22 -47.30 35.13
CA ARG A 113 -21.70 -48.24 34.13
C ARG A 113 -20.27 -47.86 33.74
N ALA A 114 -19.32 -48.76 33.96
CA ALA A 114 -17.92 -48.58 33.59
C ALA A 114 -17.61 -49.23 32.24
N ARG A 115 -16.78 -48.56 31.42
CA ARG A 115 -16.22 -49.13 30.18
C ARG A 115 -14.85 -48.55 29.86
N ILE A 116 -14.12 -49.20 28.96
CA ILE A 116 -12.80 -48.76 28.51
C ILE A 116 -12.94 -48.19 27.09
N ALA A 117 -12.41 -46.99 26.87
CA ALA A 117 -12.49 -46.29 25.59
C ALA A 117 -11.95 -47.16 24.44
N GLY A 118 -12.68 -47.21 23.31
CA GLY A 118 -12.29 -47.95 22.11
C GLY A 118 -12.27 -49.49 22.23
N ARG A 119 -12.45 -50.06 23.45
CA ARG A 119 -12.40 -51.51 23.68
C ARG A 119 -13.75 -52.13 24.01
N VAL A 120 -14.67 -51.35 24.61
CA VAL A 120 -15.95 -51.85 25.11
C VAL A 120 -17.11 -51.01 24.57
N THR A 121 -17.94 -51.61 23.71
CA THR A 121 -19.17 -50.99 23.20
C THR A 121 -20.30 -51.05 24.25
N PRO A 122 -21.13 -49.99 24.41
CA PRO A 122 -22.26 -50.01 25.34
C PRO A 122 -23.28 -51.15 25.08
N SER A 123 -23.88 -51.70 26.13
CA SER A 123 -24.82 -52.82 26.02
C SER A 123 -26.22 -52.40 25.53
N LEU A 124 -26.93 -53.33 24.86
CA LEU A 124 -28.26 -53.12 24.27
C LEU A 124 -29.37 -52.89 25.32
N ASN A 125 -29.23 -53.47 26.53
CA ASN A 125 -30.18 -53.31 27.64
C ASN A 125 -29.96 -51.99 28.39
N ARG A 126 -29.83 -50.88 27.65
CA ARG A 126 -29.52 -49.56 28.20
C ARG A 126 -30.79 -48.95 28.79
N THR A 127 -30.78 -48.63 30.08
CA THR A 127 -31.68 -47.60 30.60
C THR A 127 -31.21 -46.29 29.98
N LEU A 128 -32.10 -45.58 29.26
CA LEU A 128 -31.77 -44.27 28.74
C LEU A 128 -31.31 -43.38 29.91
N ASN A 129 -30.17 -42.70 29.73
CA ASN A 129 -29.64 -41.70 30.66
C ASN A 129 -29.13 -42.22 32.03
N SER A 130 -28.41 -43.35 32.07
CA SER A 130 -27.62 -43.74 33.25
C SER A 130 -26.23 -43.08 33.25
N LEU A 131 -25.68 -42.80 34.44
CA LEU A 131 -24.29 -42.37 34.60
C LEU A 131 -23.32 -43.40 34.02
N GLU A 132 -22.41 -42.97 33.15
CA GLU A 132 -21.36 -43.84 32.61
C GLU A 132 -19.98 -43.25 32.86
N MET A 133 -19.04 -44.14 33.16
CA MET A 133 -17.62 -43.84 33.32
C MET A 133 -16.85 -44.54 32.20
N ILE A 134 -16.01 -43.78 31.51
CA ILE A 134 -15.12 -44.24 30.45
C ILE A 134 -13.68 -44.10 30.96
N GLU A 135 -13.00 -45.22 31.17
CA GLU A 135 -11.58 -45.21 31.51
C GLU A 135 -10.74 -45.13 30.23
N LEU A 136 -9.77 -44.22 30.21
CA LEU A 136 -8.86 -44.08 29.07
C LEU A 136 -7.69 -45.06 29.20
N PRO A 137 -7.43 -45.91 28.19
CA PRO A 137 -6.28 -46.79 28.22
C PRO A 137 -5.00 -46.00 27.96
N LEU A 138 -4.16 -45.87 28.98
CA LEU A 138 -2.88 -45.14 28.94
C LEU A 138 -1.69 -46.09 29.04
N ASN A 139 -0.56 -45.67 28.47
CA ASN A 139 0.70 -46.45 28.48
C ASN A 139 1.73 -45.91 29.48
N GLY A 140 1.38 -44.89 30.27
CA GLY A 140 2.20 -44.25 31.28
C GLY A 140 1.32 -43.67 32.40
N GLN A 141 1.94 -43.14 33.45
CA GLN A 141 1.20 -42.52 34.57
C GLN A 141 0.75 -41.11 34.18
N PRO A 142 -0.56 -40.81 34.17
CA PRO A 142 -1.04 -39.47 33.90
C PRO A 142 -0.74 -38.53 35.07
N THR A 143 -0.28 -37.33 34.73
CA THR A 143 0.09 -36.26 35.68
C THR A 143 -0.82 -35.04 35.56
N LYS A 144 -1.31 -34.73 34.35
CA LYS A 144 -2.22 -33.60 34.08
C LYS A 144 -3.21 -33.90 32.95
N ILE A 145 -4.34 -33.22 32.97
CA ILE A 145 -5.35 -33.28 31.90
C ILE A 145 -5.80 -31.88 31.46
N ALA A 146 -6.05 -31.69 30.16
CA ALA A 146 -6.66 -30.46 29.63
C ALA A 146 -7.69 -30.78 28.56
N CYS A 147 -8.79 -30.05 28.54
CA CYS A 147 -9.88 -30.23 27.57
C CYS A 147 -9.99 -29.03 26.64
N CYS A 148 -10.00 -29.28 25.33
CA CYS A 148 -10.34 -28.23 24.36
C CYS A 148 -11.86 -28.04 24.34
N GLN A 149 -12.30 -26.86 24.81
CA GLN A 149 -13.72 -26.57 24.97
C GLN A 149 -14.50 -26.51 23.64
N THR A 150 -13.82 -26.31 22.50
CA THR A 150 -14.47 -26.14 21.19
C THR A 150 -14.51 -27.41 20.35
N THR A 151 -13.50 -28.28 20.46
CA THR A 151 -13.47 -29.59 19.78
C THR A 151 -13.99 -30.72 20.66
N GLY A 152 -13.87 -30.57 21.99
CA GLY A 152 -14.16 -31.61 22.97
C GLY A 152 -13.04 -32.63 23.14
N ASN A 153 -11.90 -32.47 22.44
CA ASN A 153 -10.75 -33.35 22.57
C ASN A 153 -10.10 -33.22 23.95
N LEU A 154 -9.55 -34.32 24.46
CA LEU A 154 -8.86 -34.36 25.74
C LEU A 154 -7.36 -34.60 25.54
N LEU A 155 -6.53 -33.73 26.12
CA LEU A 155 -5.08 -33.87 26.20
C LEU A 155 -4.73 -34.51 27.54
N VAL A 156 -3.96 -35.60 27.51
CA VAL A 156 -3.47 -36.28 28.71
C VAL A 156 -1.95 -36.20 28.73
N VAL A 157 -1.39 -35.61 29.78
CA VAL A 157 0.05 -35.50 30.01
C VAL A 157 0.50 -36.64 30.91
N MET A 158 1.60 -37.29 30.54
CA MET A 158 2.29 -38.37 31.24
C MET A 158 3.76 -37.96 31.36
N GLU A 159 4.11 -37.26 32.44
CA GLU A 159 5.44 -36.67 32.67
C GLU A 159 5.85 -35.68 31.55
N GLU A 160 6.76 -36.09 30.65
CA GLU A 160 7.28 -35.29 29.55
C GLU A 160 6.58 -35.60 28.21
N GLU A 161 5.65 -36.56 28.17
CA GLU A 161 4.88 -36.88 26.96
C GLU A 161 3.41 -36.50 27.14
N ALA A 162 2.75 -36.02 26.08
CA ALA A 162 1.31 -35.82 26.04
C ALA A 162 0.67 -36.49 24.83
N VAL A 163 -0.56 -36.96 25.01
CA VAL A 163 -1.34 -37.64 23.96
C VAL A 163 -2.73 -37.03 23.87
N ILE A 164 -3.18 -36.83 22.63
CA ILE A 164 -4.53 -36.33 22.34
C ILE A 164 -5.49 -37.51 22.17
N HIS A 165 -6.60 -37.47 22.90
CA HIS A 165 -7.75 -38.35 22.76
C HIS A 165 -8.87 -37.59 22.03
N GLU A 166 -9.17 -38.02 20.80
CA GLU A 166 -10.24 -37.44 19.98
C GLU A 166 -11.60 -37.84 20.56
N LEU A 167 -12.48 -36.85 20.76
CA LEU A 167 -13.89 -37.11 21.08
C LEU A 167 -14.63 -37.60 19.82
N LYS A 168 -15.19 -38.81 19.89
CA LYS A 168 -15.97 -39.40 18.80
C LYS A 168 -17.40 -39.70 19.21
N VAL A 169 -18.32 -39.55 18.26
CA VAL A 169 -19.70 -40.03 18.37
C VAL A 169 -19.80 -41.32 17.56
N GLU A 170 -19.62 -42.45 18.24
CA GLU A 170 -19.70 -43.77 17.63
C GLU A 170 -21.14 -44.26 17.53
N THR A 171 -21.40 -45.13 16.55
CA THR A 171 -22.72 -45.73 16.36
C THR A 171 -22.62 -47.24 16.53
N GLN A 172 -23.35 -47.77 17.49
CA GLN A 172 -23.44 -49.21 17.69
C GLN A 172 -24.12 -49.87 16.48
N GLN A 173 -23.45 -50.83 15.85
CA GLN A 173 -23.90 -51.43 14.58
C GLN A 173 -25.28 -52.11 14.67
N THR A 174 -25.58 -52.77 15.80
CA THR A 174 -26.81 -53.53 16.00
C THR A 174 -28.03 -52.66 16.33
N SER A 175 -27.91 -51.74 17.29
CA SER A 175 -29.01 -50.86 17.73
C SER A 175 -29.12 -49.56 16.93
N LYS A 176 -28.09 -49.21 16.16
CA LYS A 176 -27.88 -47.88 15.56
C LYS A 176 -27.85 -46.74 16.60
N HIS A 177 -27.64 -47.08 17.87
CA HIS A 177 -27.58 -46.11 18.95
C HIS A 177 -26.24 -45.39 18.95
N LYS A 178 -26.28 -44.07 19.10
CA LYS A 178 -25.07 -43.23 19.17
C LYS A 178 -24.57 -43.13 20.61
N PHE A 179 -23.27 -43.16 20.79
CA PHE A 179 -22.62 -42.97 22.09
C PHE A 179 -21.31 -42.20 21.92
N LEU A 180 -20.91 -41.49 22.96
CA LEU A 180 -19.61 -40.80 23.00
C LEU A 180 -18.50 -41.81 23.25
N ASP A 181 -17.36 -41.70 22.60
CA ASP A 181 -16.17 -42.48 22.94
C ASP A 181 -14.91 -41.66 22.67
N PHE A 182 -13.75 -42.17 23.10
CA PHE A 182 -12.47 -41.52 22.89
C PHE A 182 -11.52 -42.41 22.10
N GLU A 183 -10.89 -41.83 21.08
CA GLU A 183 -9.86 -42.50 20.30
C GLU A 183 -8.50 -41.84 20.50
N VAL A 184 -7.56 -42.61 21.05
CA VAL A 184 -6.17 -42.18 21.27
C VAL A 184 -5.45 -42.00 19.93
N ARG A 185 -4.72 -40.89 19.75
CA ARG A 185 -3.86 -40.71 18.58
C ARG A 185 -2.61 -41.60 18.66
N PRO A 186 -2.10 -42.10 17.51
CA PRO A 186 -0.94 -42.99 17.47
C PRO A 186 0.41 -42.27 17.69
N TRP A 187 0.37 -40.94 17.77
CA TRP A 187 1.51 -40.07 18.04
C TRP A 187 1.35 -39.34 19.37
N SER A 188 2.47 -39.00 20.00
CA SER A 188 2.55 -38.21 21.23
C SER A 188 3.42 -36.97 21.01
N ILE A 189 3.22 -35.97 21.86
CA ILE A 189 4.02 -34.75 21.91
C ILE A 189 5.00 -34.91 23.07
N ARG A 190 6.30 -34.92 22.81
CA ARG A 190 7.33 -34.97 23.85
C ARG A 190 7.87 -33.58 24.10
N PHE A 191 7.87 -33.14 25.35
CA PHE A 191 8.40 -31.87 25.82
C PHE A 191 9.81 -32.06 26.39
N THR A 192 10.60 -30.99 26.42
CA THR A 192 11.93 -30.98 27.07
C THR A 192 11.88 -30.82 28.60
N PHE A 193 10.69 -30.64 29.17
CA PHE A 193 10.47 -30.53 30.61
C PHE A 193 9.10 -31.09 31.00
N SER A 194 8.94 -31.50 32.25
CA SER A 194 7.66 -31.99 32.80
C SER A 194 6.70 -30.83 33.12
N PRO A 195 5.54 -30.71 32.44
CA PRO A 195 4.57 -29.64 32.70
C PRO A 195 3.82 -29.85 34.01
N THR A 196 3.58 -28.77 34.74
CA THR A 196 2.70 -28.72 35.93
C THR A 196 1.34 -28.09 35.64
N HIS A 197 1.28 -27.29 34.57
CA HIS A 197 0.09 -26.63 34.05
C HIS A 197 0.04 -26.83 32.54
N VAL A 198 -1.15 -27.08 32.03
CA VAL A 198 -1.39 -27.33 30.61
C VAL A 198 -2.74 -26.75 30.21
N GLU A 199 -2.78 -26.07 29.08
CA GLU A 199 -4.01 -25.53 28.47
C GLU A 199 -4.08 -25.96 27.01
N TYR A 200 -5.30 -26.19 26.52
CA TYR A 200 -5.54 -26.72 25.18
C TYR A 200 -6.72 -26.01 24.51
N ALA A 201 -6.46 -25.33 23.38
CA ALA A 201 -7.47 -24.59 22.64
C ALA A 201 -7.25 -24.72 21.13
N GLU A 202 -8.23 -25.27 20.41
CA GLU A 202 -8.14 -25.55 18.96
C GLU A 202 -6.87 -26.37 18.63
N GLU A 203 -5.93 -25.78 17.89
CA GLU A 203 -4.64 -26.35 17.47
C GLU A 203 -3.46 -25.84 18.31
N PHE A 204 -3.73 -25.11 19.40
CA PHE A 204 -2.74 -24.49 20.28
C PHE A 204 -2.68 -25.21 21.62
N ILE A 205 -1.48 -25.46 22.11
CA ILE A 205 -1.22 -26.09 23.41
C ILE A 205 -0.18 -25.24 24.14
N SER A 206 -0.47 -24.83 25.37
CA SER A 206 0.54 -24.22 26.24
C SER A 206 0.87 -25.14 27.40
N VAL A 207 2.16 -25.24 27.73
CA VAL A 207 2.70 -26.02 28.84
C VAL A 207 3.61 -25.15 29.70
N MET A 208 3.56 -25.37 31.01
CA MET A 208 4.29 -24.55 31.98
C MET A 208 4.72 -25.32 33.22
N ASN A 209 5.90 -25.02 33.73
CA ASN A 209 6.32 -25.31 35.10
C ASN A 209 6.80 -24.02 35.78
N SER A 210 7.35 -24.10 36.99
CA SER A 210 7.80 -22.91 37.74
C SER A 210 8.85 -22.06 37.00
N TRP A 211 9.57 -22.62 36.02
CA TRP A 211 10.74 -21.99 35.38
C TRP A 211 10.59 -21.81 33.88
N TYR A 212 9.79 -22.64 33.21
CA TYR A 212 9.67 -22.69 31.76
C TYR A 212 8.20 -22.58 31.35
N PHE A 213 7.96 -21.80 30.30
CA PHE A 213 6.67 -21.68 29.63
C PHE A 213 6.87 -21.88 28.12
N MET A 214 5.99 -22.65 27.48
CA MET A 214 6.02 -22.86 26.05
C MET A 214 4.60 -22.91 25.47
N LEU A 215 4.38 -22.16 24.38
CA LEU A 215 3.19 -22.24 23.55
C LEU A 215 3.56 -22.82 22.18
N ILE A 216 2.85 -23.87 21.78
CA ILE A 216 3.01 -24.53 20.49
C ILE A 216 1.72 -24.52 19.68
N ARG A 217 1.85 -24.51 18.36
CA ARG A 217 0.78 -24.79 17.40
C ARG A 217 1.05 -26.10 16.68
N LEU A 218 0.02 -26.90 16.49
CA LEU A 218 0.05 -28.14 15.72
C LEU A 218 -0.59 -27.94 14.35
N THR A 219 0.22 -27.89 13.29
CA THR A 219 -0.25 -27.70 11.90
C THR A 219 -0.16 -28.98 11.10
N ASN A 220 -1.01 -29.16 10.09
CA ASN A 220 -0.98 -30.34 9.22
C ASN A 220 -0.88 -29.90 7.76
N ARG A 221 0.28 -30.16 7.13
CA ARG A 221 0.62 -29.67 5.78
C ARG A 221 -0.45 -29.98 4.72
N PHE A 222 -1.12 -31.14 4.79
CA PHE A 222 -2.13 -31.52 3.78
C PHE A 222 -3.47 -30.76 3.90
N HIS A 223 -3.71 -30.10 5.03
CA HIS A 223 -4.93 -29.32 5.28
C HIS A 223 -4.73 -27.82 5.03
N ASP A 224 -3.49 -27.31 5.01
CA ASP A 224 -3.17 -25.88 4.99
C ASP A 224 -2.75 -25.31 3.61
N ASP A 225 -2.41 -26.15 2.63
CA ASP A 225 -1.93 -25.73 1.28
C ASP A 225 -2.92 -24.87 0.44
N ASN A 226 -4.15 -24.65 0.90
CA ASN A 226 -5.13 -23.83 0.18
C ASN A 226 -5.13 -22.33 0.57
N PHE A 227 -4.33 -21.90 1.55
CA PHE A 227 -4.36 -20.51 2.04
C PHE A 227 -3.53 -19.51 1.23
N ILE A 228 -2.56 -19.97 0.43
CA ILE A 228 -1.57 -19.07 -0.21
C ILE A 228 -2.12 -18.35 -1.47
N SER A 229 -3.35 -18.63 -1.93
CA SER A 229 -3.83 -18.15 -3.23
C SER A 229 -4.97 -17.11 -3.24
N SER A 230 -5.39 -16.53 -2.10
CA SER A 230 -6.59 -15.66 -2.09
C SER A 230 -6.42 -14.16 -1.80
N ASP A 231 -5.24 -13.64 -1.50
CA ASP A 231 -5.08 -12.21 -1.17
C ASP A 231 -4.80 -11.28 -2.36
N ARG A 232 -5.03 -11.74 -3.60
CA ARG A 232 -5.07 -10.88 -4.80
C ARG A 232 -6.21 -11.24 -5.71
N VAL A 233 -7.44 -10.88 -5.34
CA VAL A 233 -8.54 -10.77 -6.31
C VAL A 233 -9.39 -9.54 -5.98
N ASP A 234 -9.13 -8.48 -6.73
CA ASP A 234 -10.08 -7.39 -6.91
C ASP A 234 -11.40 -7.91 -7.46
N LYS A 235 -12.48 -7.40 -6.88
CA LYS A 235 -13.87 -7.73 -7.21
C LYS A 235 -14.15 -7.42 -8.69
N THR A 236 -14.17 -8.46 -9.53
CA THR A 236 -14.92 -8.43 -10.79
C THR A 236 -15.77 -9.69 -10.94
N ASN A 237 -17.03 -9.45 -11.32
CA ASN A 237 -18.14 -10.39 -11.38
C ASN A 237 -17.84 -11.66 -12.18
N ILE A 238 -18.16 -12.84 -11.63
CA ILE A 238 -18.31 -14.06 -12.45
C ILE A 238 -19.60 -14.81 -12.09
N ASN A 239 -20.44 -14.93 -13.12
CA ASN A 239 -21.65 -15.75 -13.17
C ASN A 239 -21.33 -17.25 -13.22
N ASN A 240 -22.16 -18.02 -12.53
CA ASN A 240 -22.18 -19.47 -12.49
C ASN A 240 -22.38 -20.13 -13.87
N SER A 241 -21.63 -21.21 -14.15
CA SER A 241 -22.21 -22.40 -14.79
C SER A 241 -21.43 -23.70 -14.46
N LYS A 242 -22.20 -24.77 -14.25
CA LYS A 242 -21.78 -26.12 -13.81
C LYS A 242 -21.54 -27.06 -15.00
N ARG A 243 -20.56 -27.99 -14.91
CA ARG A 243 -20.61 -29.45 -15.26
C ARG A 243 -19.18 -30.05 -15.33
N ARG A 244 -18.75 -30.91 -14.39
CA ARG A 244 -18.82 -32.40 -14.29
C ARG A 244 -17.76 -33.21 -15.11
N ARG A 245 -16.75 -33.74 -14.36
CA ARG A 245 -16.02 -35.06 -14.35
C ARG A 245 -15.61 -35.68 -15.71
N SER A 246 -14.38 -36.18 -15.96
CA SER A 246 -13.74 -37.38 -15.36
C SER A 246 -12.41 -37.79 -16.06
N HIS A 247 -11.38 -38.16 -15.26
CA HIS A 247 -10.37 -39.24 -15.42
C HIS A 247 -9.27 -39.25 -16.53
N PRO A 248 -8.11 -39.97 -16.32
CA PRO A 248 -6.76 -39.40 -16.50
C PRO A 248 -5.75 -40.21 -17.38
N LEU A 249 -4.51 -39.68 -17.46
CA LEU A 249 -3.20 -40.29 -17.80
C LEU A 249 -2.85 -40.63 -19.27
N LYS A 250 -1.83 -39.95 -19.85
CA LYS A 250 -0.47 -40.49 -20.13
C LYS A 250 0.39 -39.57 -21.02
N GLU A 251 1.70 -39.68 -20.77
CA GLU A 251 2.88 -39.19 -21.49
C GLU A 251 2.85 -39.35 -23.03
N VAL A 252 3.49 -38.41 -23.74
CA VAL A 252 4.72 -38.59 -24.56
C VAL A 252 4.80 -37.44 -25.59
N SER A 253 6.04 -37.02 -25.81
CA SER A 253 6.57 -36.04 -26.76
C SER A 253 5.99 -36.08 -28.19
N VAL A 254 6.05 -34.95 -28.89
CA VAL A 254 6.72 -34.76 -30.21
C VAL A 254 6.51 -33.31 -30.69
N ILE A 255 7.61 -32.73 -31.13
CA ILE A 255 7.74 -31.44 -31.84
C ILE A 255 7.02 -31.51 -33.19
N ASN A 256 6.14 -30.56 -33.51
CA ASN A 256 6.25 -29.84 -34.78
C ASN A 256 5.40 -28.56 -34.86
N ASN A 257 6.03 -27.58 -35.51
CA ASN A 257 5.54 -26.25 -35.87
C ASN A 257 4.18 -26.26 -36.57
N ASN A 258 3.37 -25.23 -36.29
CA ASN A 258 2.74 -24.44 -37.34
C ASN A 258 2.28 -23.08 -36.81
N ASN A 259 2.91 -22.03 -37.36
CA ASN A 259 2.42 -20.66 -37.37
C ASN A 259 0.98 -20.59 -37.89
N LYS A 260 0.13 -19.84 -37.18
CA LYS A 260 -0.95 -19.02 -37.76
C LYS A 260 -1.55 -18.10 -36.70
N ASN A 261 -1.27 -16.80 -36.89
CA ASN A 261 -2.10 -15.63 -36.65
C ASN A 261 -3.17 -15.68 -35.54
N CYS A 262 -2.98 -14.85 -34.51
CA CYS A 262 -4.08 -14.12 -33.90
C CYS A 262 -3.74 -12.63 -33.86
N SER A 263 -4.34 -11.91 -34.79
CA SER A 263 -4.68 -10.50 -34.66
C SER A 263 -5.64 -10.31 -33.48
N GLU A 264 -5.23 -9.54 -32.48
CA GLU A 264 -6.17 -8.91 -31.55
C GLU A 264 -5.85 -7.43 -31.44
N GLU A 265 -6.50 -6.63 -32.29
CA GLU A 265 -6.95 -5.31 -31.89
C GLU A 265 -7.97 -5.50 -30.76
N SER A 266 -7.65 -5.01 -29.56
CA SER A 266 -8.68 -4.60 -28.61
C SER A 266 -8.28 -3.26 -27.99
N LYS A 267 -8.96 -2.21 -28.47
CA LYS A 267 -8.97 -0.87 -27.91
C LYS A 267 -9.55 -0.93 -26.49
N LEU A 268 -8.71 -1.16 -25.48
CA LEU A 268 -9.00 -0.65 -24.14
C LEU A 268 -8.72 0.85 -24.18
N LYS A 269 -9.78 1.66 -24.23
CA LYS A 269 -9.67 3.09 -23.90
C LYS A 269 -9.25 3.18 -22.44
N THR A 270 -7.96 3.38 -22.21
CA THR A 270 -7.40 3.74 -20.91
C THR A 270 -8.07 5.04 -20.47
N ARG A 271 -8.64 5.02 -19.26
CA ARG A 271 -9.25 6.20 -18.65
C ARG A 271 -8.13 6.98 -17.99
N VAL A 272 -7.93 8.24 -18.36
CA VAL A 272 -6.97 9.14 -17.71
C VAL A 272 -7.26 9.17 -16.21
N ASP A 273 -6.29 8.74 -15.40
CA ASP A 273 -6.38 8.77 -13.94
C ASP A 273 -5.86 10.11 -13.42
N PHE A 274 -6.78 11.04 -13.17
CA PHE A 274 -6.48 12.38 -12.67
C PHE A 274 -5.92 12.42 -11.25
N ASN A 275 -5.84 11.28 -10.54
CA ASN A 275 -5.27 11.17 -9.21
C ASN A 275 -3.80 10.73 -9.21
N LYS A 276 -3.22 10.41 -10.38
CA LYS A 276 -1.82 10.02 -10.50
C LYS A 276 -0.92 11.26 -10.35
N SER A 277 -0.09 11.29 -9.32
CA SER A 277 0.90 12.36 -9.14
C SER A 277 1.99 12.27 -10.20
N ILE A 278 2.30 13.40 -10.84
CA ILE A 278 3.34 13.53 -11.88
C ILE A 278 4.68 13.90 -11.27
N ILE A 279 4.64 14.65 -10.18
CA ILE A 279 5.80 14.90 -9.34
C ILE A 279 5.90 13.74 -8.35
N ASN A 280 6.95 12.92 -8.49
CA ASN A 280 7.38 11.99 -7.46
C ASN A 280 7.96 12.80 -6.28
N GLU A 281 7.12 13.48 -5.51
CA GLU A 281 7.38 13.81 -4.11
C GLU A 281 7.25 12.52 -3.30
N ARG A 282 8.05 11.51 -3.64
CA ARG A 282 8.11 10.29 -2.84
C ARG A 282 9.04 10.58 -1.67
N ASP A 283 8.45 10.64 -0.49
CA ASP A 283 9.16 10.58 0.80
C ASP A 283 9.80 9.19 1.06
N TYR A 284 9.73 8.29 0.08
CA TYR A 284 10.29 6.95 0.13
C TYR A 284 11.22 6.69 -1.06
N ILE A 285 12.17 5.78 -0.88
CA ILE A 285 13.09 5.34 -1.92
C ILE A 285 12.37 4.31 -2.79
N ASP A 286 12.25 4.58 -4.09
CA ASP A 286 11.76 3.61 -5.06
C ASP A 286 12.92 2.70 -5.49
N TRP A 287 12.99 1.52 -4.89
CA TRP A 287 14.02 0.53 -5.17
C TRP A 287 14.00 0.04 -6.62
N ASP A 288 12.84 -0.01 -7.26
CA ASP A 288 12.74 -0.44 -8.65
C ASP A 288 13.30 0.63 -9.60
N GLN A 289 13.09 1.92 -9.31
CA GLN A 289 13.70 3.01 -10.09
C GLN A 289 15.19 3.20 -9.82
N LEU A 290 15.66 2.98 -8.59
CA LEU A 290 17.09 3.00 -8.29
C LEU A 290 17.85 1.95 -9.11
N VAL A 291 17.25 0.79 -9.35
CA VAL A 291 17.82 -0.29 -10.16
C VAL A 291 17.77 0.02 -11.66
N VAL A 292 16.72 0.70 -12.12
CA VAL A 292 16.53 0.98 -13.56
C VAL A 292 17.25 2.26 -14.03
N ASN A 293 17.38 3.27 -13.17
CA ASN A 293 17.94 4.58 -13.54
C ASN A 293 18.74 5.22 -12.39
N GLU A 294 19.74 4.47 -11.92
CA GLU A 294 20.64 4.79 -10.80
C GLU A 294 21.16 6.25 -10.76
N PRO A 295 21.69 6.86 -11.84
CA PRO A 295 22.31 8.19 -11.74
C PRO A 295 21.32 9.32 -11.44
N GLN A 296 20.10 9.26 -11.97
CA GLN A 296 19.07 10.28 -11.73
C GLN A 296 18.50 10.15 -10.31
N GLU A 297 18.23 8.93 -9.86
CA GLU A 297 17.67 8.70 -8.53
C GLU A 297 18.71 8.98 -7.43
N THR A 298 19.99 8.68 -7.68
CA THR A 298 21.08 9.03 -6.76
C THR A 298 21.27 10.55 -6.63
N GLN A 299 21.12 11.31 -7.71
CA GLN A 299 21.11 12.78 -7.65
C GLN A 299 19.91 13.32 -6.87
N ARG A 300 18.72 12.72 -7.02
CA ARG A 300 17.52 13.08 -6.24
C ARG A 300 17.70 12.84 -4.74
N ILE A 301 18.19 11.65 -4.37
CA ILE A 301 18.47 11.26 -2.98
C ILE A 301 19.51 12.21 -2.34
N LYS A 302 20.50 12.66 -3.11
CA LYS A 302 21.48 13.68 -2.70
C LYS A 302 20.85 15.07 -2.53
N ALA A 303 19.99 15.49 -3.45
CA ALA A 303 19.28 16.77 -3.37
C ALA A 303 18.32 16.85 -2.17
N LEU A 304 17.78 15.69 -1.73
CA LEU A 304 16.95 15.56 -0.53
C LEU A 304 17.77 15.41 0.77
N GLY A 305 19.11 15.41 0.71
CA GLY A 305 19.98 15.33 1.87
C GLY A 305 20.01 13.98 2.58
N ILE A 306 19.58 12.90 1.92
CA ILE A 306 19.48 11.55 2.50
C ILE A 306 20.84 10.82 2.52
N VAL A 307 21.79 11.25 1.67
CA VAL A 307 23.15 10.66 1.55
C VAL A 307 24.21 11.78 1.50
N ASN A 308 25.29 11.65 2.28
CA ASN A 308 26.41 12.60 2.31
C ASN A 308 27.36 12.43 1.10
N GLU A 309 28.09 13.50 0.76
CA GLU A 309 28.98 13.57 -0.42
C GLU A 309 30.27 12.73 -0.33
N ASP A 310 30.55 12.09 0.80
CA ASP A 310 31.76 11.26 0.95
C ASP A 310 31.56 9.86 0.35
N ASN A 311 32.59 9.34 -0.30
CA ASN A 311 32.66 8.14 -1.16
C ASN A 311 32.19 6.78 -0.57
N ASN A 312 31.49 6.75 0.56
CA ASN A 312 30.78 5.58 1.07
C ASN A 312 29.29 5.91 1.17
N LEU A 313 28.46 5.18 0.39
CA LEU A 313 26.99 5.17 0.47
C LEU A 313 26.52 4.67 1.84
N ASN A 314 26.67 5.49 2.87
CA ASN A 314 26.03 5.29 4.16
C ASN A 314 24.62 5.86 4.05
N VAL A 315 23.64 4.98 3.82
CA VAL A 315 22.22 5.30 4.00
C VAL A 315 22.03 5.55 5.49
N CYS A 316 21.97 6.81 5.89
CA CYS A 316 21.47 7.18 7.20
C CYS A 316 19.97 6.93 7.18
N PHE A 317 19.55 5.71 7.54
CA PHE A 317 18.20 5.55 8.05
C PHE A 317 18.05 6.58 9.17
N PRO A 318 16.99 7.40 9.20
CA PRO A 318 16.59 7.94 10.47
C PRO A 318 16.44 6.69 11.33
N SER A 319 17.30 6.54 12.34
CA SER A 319 17.05 5.58 13.38
C SER A 319 15.57 5.75 13.67
N VAL A 320 14.78 4.71 13.45
CA VAL A 320 13.54 4.54 14.18
C VAL A 320 14.04 4.44 15.62
N LYS A 321 14.31 5.60 16.21
CA LYS A 321 13.99 5.83 17.59
C LYS A 321 12.52 5.54 17.57
N SER A 322 12.18 4.28 17.85
CA SER A 322 11.02 4.08 18.66
C SER A 322 11.31 5.00 19.84
N ASP A 323 10.67 6.15 19.84
CA ASP A 323 10.29 6.80 21.08
C ASP A 323 9.30 5.83 21.76
N LEU A 324 9.78 4.61 22.08
CA LEU A 324 9.44 3.89 23.29
C LEU A 324 9.89 4.83 24.38
N SER A 325 9.00 5.79 24.61
CA SER A 325 9.07 6.77 25.65
C SER A 325 9.44 6.01 26.91
N GLN A 326 10.53 6.48 27.51
CA GLN A 326 11.02 6.21 28.84
C GLN A 326 9.93 5.73 29.81
N SER A 327 9.56 4.45 29.76
CA SER A 327 8.82 3.79 30.82
C SER A 327 9.87 3.17 31.73
N HIS A 328 10.18 3.92 32.77
CA HIS A 328 11.08 3.60 33.86
C HIS A 328 11.00 2.13 34.34
N TYR A 329 12.21 1.53 34.44
CA TYR A 329 12.60 0.22 35.04
C TYR A 329 12.18 -1.01 34.20
N ILE A 330 13.12 -1.84 33.74
CA ILE A 330 13.80 -2.89 34.53
C ILE A 330 15.24 -3.13 34.00
N LEU A 331 16.21 -3.23 34.93
CA LEU A 331 17.48 -3.94 34.71
C LEU A 331 17.16 -5.38 34.30
N ASP A 332 17.49 -5.83 33.09
CA ASP A 332 17.26 -7.17 32.53
C ASP A 332 15.93 -7.86 32.98
N PRO A 333 14.90 -7.98 32.10
CA PRO A 333 13.62 -8.56 32.50
C PRO A 333 13.81 -9.96 33.13
N PRO A 334 13.08 -10.29 34.22
CA PRO A 334 13.21 -11.58 34.90
C PRO A 334 12.80 -12.74 33.99
N VAL A 335 12.04 -12.46 32.93
CA VAL A 335 11.63 -13.42 31.90
C VAL A 335 12.44 -13.17 30.63
N ILE A 336 13.07 -14.23 30.10
CA ILE A 336 13.82 -14.19 28.84
C ILE A 336 13.39 -15.31 27.90
N GLN A 337 13.75 -15.20 26.63
CA GLN A 337 13.48 -16.25 25.65
C GLN A 337 14.30 -17.51 25.96
N ALA A 338 13.65 -18.67 25.84
CA ALA A 338 14.22 -19.98 26.11
C ALA A 338 14.31 -20.82 24.83
N THR A 339 15.30 -20.57 23.99
CA THR A 339 15.44 -21.30 22.71
C THR A 339 15.81 -22.78 22.91
N GLU A 340 16.31 -23.14 24.10
CA GLU A 340 16.70 -24.51 24.47
C GLU A 340 15.51 -25.44 24.73
N ILE A 341 14.33 -24.92 25.06
CA ILE A 341 13.14 -25.75 25.25
C ILE A 341 12.44 -25.99 23.91
N SER A 342 11.90 -27.19 23.75
CA SER A 342 11.20 -27.58 22.53
C SER A 342 10.19 -28.70 22.79
N ALA A 343 9.39 -28.98 21.78
CA ALA A 343 8.41 -30.07 21.75
C ALA A 343 8.51 -30.76 20.40
N VAL A 344 8.46 -32.08 20.40
CA VAL A 344 8.62 -32.90 19.19
C VAL A 344 7.49 -33.93 19.11
N VAL A 345 6.95 -34.13 17.92
CA VAL A 345 5.98 -35.21 17.67
C VAL A 345 6.76 -36.53 17.57
N THR A 346 6.35 -37.52 18.37
CA THR A 346 6.93 -38.87 18.34
C THR A 346 5.87 -39.88 17.96
N THR A 347 6.22 -40.83 17.10
CA THR A 347 5.32 -41.90 16.63
C THR A 347 5.79 -43.23 17.20
N ARG A 348 4.84 -44.13 17.53
CA ARG A 348 5.15 -45.46 18.07
C ARG A 348 5.20 -46.56 16.98
N SER A 349 4.95 -46.22 15.71
CA SER A 349 4.90 -47.17 14.59
C SER A 349 6.00 -46.88 13.56
N TYR A 350 6.73 -47.92 13.15
CA TYR A 350 7.70 -47.90 12.03
C TYR A 350 7.04 -47.87 10.62
N GLU A 351 5.70 -47.83 10.55
CA GLU A 351 4.97 -47.68 9.29
C GLU A 351 4.75 -46.20 8.99
N ASP A 352 5.70 -45.58 8.27
CA ASP A 352 5.79 -44.17 7.84
C ASP A 352 4.61 -43.65 6.98
N SER A 353 3.49 -44.35 6.88
CA SER A 353 2.45 -44.03 5.88
C SER A 353 1.17 -43.38 6.44
N TRP A 354 0.97 -43.34 7.77
CA TRP A 354 -0.30 -42.90 8.37
C TRP A 354 -0.16 -41.96 9.59
N SER A 355 1.06 -41.56 9.99
CA SER A 355 1.18 -40.40 10.88
C SER A 355 0.78 -39.19 10.08
N GLU A 356 -0.48 -38.76 10.20
CA GLU A 356 -0.93 -37.44 9.73
C GLU A 356 0.19 -36.43 10.03
N ASN A 357 0.72 -35.79 8.99
CA ASN A 357 1.94 -34.96 9.00
C ASN A 357 1.80 -33.71 9.88
N TYR A 358 1.61 -33.89 11.18
CA TYR A 358 1.55 -32.81 12.16
C TYR A 358 2.95 -32.30 12.44
N ILE A 359 3.10 -30.99 12.37
CA ILE A 359 4.32 -30.28 12.66
C ILE A 359 4.05 -29.37 13.85
N ILE A 360 5.03 -29.29 14.74
CA ILE A 360 5.01 -28.37 15.86
C ILE A 360 5.67 -27.07 15.43
N GLU A 361 4.95 -25.99 15.59
CA GLU A 361 5.46 -24.63 15.45
C GLU A 361 5.55 -24.01 16.85
N HIS A 362 6.75 -23.56 17.22
CA HIS A 362 7.00 -22.90 18.49
C HIS A 362 6.64 -21.42 18.37
N LEU A 363 5.61 -20.99 19.09
CA LEU A 363 5.12 -19.61 19.01
C LEU A 363 5.71 -18.72 20.10
N LEU A 364 5.90 -19.28 21.31
CA LEU A 364 6.46 -18.57 22.45
C LEU A 364 7.20 -19.54 23.36
N ARG A 365 8.41 -19.16 23.79
CA ARG A 365 9.25 -19.95 24.70
C ARG A 365 9.95 -19.04 25.69
N LEU A 366 9.62 -19.19 26.97
CA LEU A 366 10.07 -18.30 28.03
C LEU A 366 10.72 -19.09 29.16
N LYS A 367 11.70 -18.47 29.80
CA LYS A 367 12.29 -18.92 31.06
C LYS A 367 12.50 -17.78 32.02
N ILE A 368 12.50 -18.08 33.31
CA ILE A 368 12.85 -17.13 34.35
C ILE A 368 14.36 -17.20 34.64
N THR A 369 15.04 -16.06 34.69
CA THR A 369 16.47 -15.97 34.99
C THR A 369 16.74 -16.09 36.48
N GLU A 370 17.80 -16.82 36.85
CA GLU A 370 18.33 -16.80 38.22
C GLU A 370 19.12 -15.49 38.42
N ALA A 371 18.44 -14.39 38.73
CA ALA A 371 19.08 -13.10 38.98
C ALA A 371 19.63 -12.97 40.43
N PRO A 372 20.73 -12.22 40.65
CA PRO A 372 21.38 -12.13 41.97
C PRO A 372 20.60 -11.25 42.97
N VAL A 373 20.26 -11.83 44.12
CA VAL A 373 19.88 -11.22 45.43
C VAL A 373 18.64 -10.29 45.48
N GLN A 374 18.26 -9.55 44.41
CA GLN A 374 17.11 -8.61 44.42
C GLN A 374 15.80 -9.21 43.86
N HIS A 375 15.87 -10.25 43.03
CA HIS A 375 14.71 -11.00 42.51
C HIS A 375 14.62 -12.42 43.07
N ALA A 376 15.07 -12.61 44.32
CA ALA A 376 15.07 -13.90 44.98
C ALA A 376 13.61 -14.39 45.15
N ASN A 377 13.18 -15.27 44.24
CA ASN A 377 11.90 -16.01 44.19
C ASN A 377 10.88 -15.60 43.10
N GLU A 378 11.31 -15.14 41.92
CA GLU A 378 10.38 -15.09 40.78
C GLU A 378 10.19 -16.48 40.17
N TYR A 379 8.95 -16.88 39.92
CA TYR A 379 8.57 -18.12 39.24
C TYR A 379 7.23 -17.93 38.51
N PHE A 380 6.95 -18.79 37.54
CA PHE A 380 5.64 -18.77 36.87
C PHE A 380 4.56 -19.33 37.80
N THR A 381 3.49 -18.55 37.99
CA THR A 381 2.41 -18.84 38.94
C THR A 381 1.22 -19.49 38.24
N CYS A 382 0.77 -18.92 37.12
CA CYS A 382 -0.39 -19.36 36.37
C CYS A 382 -0.32 -18.93 34.89
N SER A 383 -1.06 -19.63 34.04
CA SER A 383 -1.23 -19.29 32.62
C SER A 383 -2.67 -19.51 32.18
N ILE A 384 -3.09 -18.78 31.13
CA ILE A 384 -4.40 -18.90 30.49
C ILE A 384 -4.23 -18.92 28.99
N LEU A 385 -4.97 -19.80 28.32
CA LEU A 385 -5.09 -19.86 26.87
C LEU A 385 -6.56 -19.73 26.46
N LYS A 386 -6.95 -18.61 25.84
CA LYS A 386 -8.33 -18.37 25.40
C LYS A 386 -8.45 -18.21 23.88
N PRO A 387 -9.22 -19.08 23.19
CA PRO A 387 -9.50 -18.89 21.77
C PRO A 387 -10.50 -17.75 21.57
N SER A 388 -10.22 -16.94 20.57
CA SER A 388 -11.00 -15.76 20.20
C SER A 388 -11.60 -15.90 18.81
N TYR A 389 -12.80 -15.37 18.62
CA TYR A 389 -13.57 -15.47 17.37
C TYR A 389 -14.09 -14.09 16.96
N LYS A 390 -14.05 -13.78 15.66
CA LYS A 390 -14.63 -12.55 15.12
C LYS A 390 -16.16 -12.65 15.10
N ARG A 391 -16.85 -11.56 15.44
CA ARG A 391 -18.32 -11.49 15.32
C ARG A 391 -18.81 -11.45 13.88
N GLN A 392 -17.98 -10.99 12.95
CA GLN A 392 -18.32 -10.92 11.52
C GLN A 392 -17.84 -12.16 10.78
N LYS A 393 -18.66 -12.68 9.87
CA LYS A 393 -18.29 -13.79 8.99
C LYS A 393 -17.18 -13.33 8.06
N THR A 394 -15.98 -13.86 8.22
CA THR A 394 -14.95 -13.79 7.19
C THR A 394 -15.39 -14.68 6.02
N SER A 395 -15.14 -14.20 4.80
CA SER A 395 -15.50 -14.87 3.55
C SER A 395 -14.59 -16.08 3.27
N ILE A 396 -14.30 -16.91 4.27
CA ILE A 396 -13.41 -18.06 4.10
C ILE A 396 -14.25 -19.28 3.72
N SER A 397 -13.91 -19.84 2.55
CA SER A 397 -14.50 -21.04 1.96
C SER A 397 -14.33 -22.29 2.83
N SER A 398 -15.13 -23.33 2.55
CA SER A 398 -15.19 -24.61 3.26
C SER A 398 -13.82 -25.17 3.68
N PHE A 399 -13.50 -25.11 4.97
CA PHE A 399 -12.36 -25.81 5.55
C PHE A 399 -12.58 -27.33 5.46
N LYS A 400 -11.54 -28.08 5.10
CA LYS A 400 -11.55 -29.54 5.29
C LYS A 400 -11.63 -29.80 6.80
N LYS A 401 -12.46 -30.77 7.20
CA LYS A 401 -12.54 -31.22 8.60
C LYS A 401 -11.14 -31.59 9.10
N SER A 402 -10.68 -30.93 10.15
CA SER A 402 -9.43 -31.24 10.87
C SER A 402 -9.79 -31.69 12.28
N LEU A 403 -8.95 -32.55 12.86
CA LEU A 403 -9.10 -33.03 14.24
C LEU A 403 -9.02 -31.91 15.28
N LEU A 404 -8.11 -30.97 15.05
CA LEU A 404 -7.76 -29.91 16.00
C LEU A 404 -8.58 -28.63 15.78
N ARG A 405 -9.38 -28.57 14.71
CA ARG A 405 -10.17 -27.39 14.35
C ARG A 405 -11.65 -27.64 14.59
N SER A 406 -12.26 -26.77 15.38
CA SER A 406 -13.69 -26.81 15.64
C SER A 406 -14.51 -26.41 14.41
N THR A 407 -15.82 -26.65 14.46
CA THR A 407 -16.75 -26.17 13.41
C THR A 407 -16.85 -24.65 13.35
N LYS A 408 -16.32 -23.94 14.34
CA LYS A 408 -16.32 -22.47 14.44
C LYS A 408 -15.03 -21.85 13.90
N TYR A 409 -14.09 -22.68 13.43
CA TYR A 409 -12.79 -22.23 12.97
C TYR A 409 -12.88 -21.24 11.80
N ASN A 410 -13.99 -21.23 11.06
CA ASN A 410 -14.22 -20.26 9.99
C ASN A 410 -14.31 -18.80 10.46
N ILE A 411 -14.63 -18.56 11.73
CA ILE A 411 -14.65 -17.22 12.35
C ILE A 411 -13.60 -17.10 13.46
N PHE A 412 -12.69 -18.07 13.56
CA PHE A 412 -11.60 -18.04 14.54
C PHE A 412 -10.62 -16.92 14.19
N ASN A 413 -10.32 -16.09 15.18
CA ASN A 413 -9.42 -14.95 15.05
C ASN A 413 -8.02 -15.23 15.57
N GLY A 414 -7.84 -16.24 16.41
CA GLY A 414 -6.57 -16.53 17.08
C GLY A 414 -6.73 -16.83 18.57
N VAL A 415 -5.62 -16.93 19.28
CA VAL A 415 -5.58 -17.27 20.71
C VAL A 415 -4.91 -16.15 21.50
N THR A 416 -5.54 -15.76 22.61
CA THR A 416 -4.93 -14.91 23.62
C THR A 416 -4.29 -15.78 24.69
N CYS A 417 -3.01 -15.54 24.95
CA CYS A 417 -2.20 -16.28 25.90
C CYS A 417 -1.70 -15.33 26.99
N LEU A 418 -2.05 -15.59 28.24
CA LEU A 418 -1.53 -14.86 29.39
C LEU A 418 -0.62 -15.79 30.18
N VAL A 419 0.59 -15.34 30.51
CA VAL A 419 1.50 -16.03 31.42
C VAL A 419 1.88 -15.07 32.54
N CYS A 420 1.76 -15.53 33.79
CA CYS A 420 2.01 -14.69 34.96
C CYS A 420 3.22 -15.18 35.73
N THR A 421 4.04 -14.24 36.16
CA THR A 421 5.04 -14.43 37.20
C THR A 421 4.42 -14.08 38.56
N THR A 422 5.20 -13.77 39.59
CA THR A 422 4.61 -13.38 40.88
C THR A 422 4.06 -11.96 40.85
N GLN A 423 4.76 -11.02 40.18
CA GLN A 423 4.39 -9.60 40.17
C GLN A 423 3.77 -9.12 38.85
N GLU A 424 3.95 -9.82 37.74
CA GLU A 424 3.56 -9.34 36.41
C GLU A 424 2.84 -10.41 35.59
N GLY A 425 1.91 -9.98 34.74
CA GLY A 425 1.24 -10.78 33.73
C GLY A 425 1.62 -10.32 32.32
N TYR A 426 2.04 -11.25 31.46
CA TYR A 426 2.43 -10.99 30.08
C TYR A 426 1.37 -11.54 29.12
N LEU A 427 0.64 -10.65 28.45
CA LEU A 427 -0.45 -10.98 27.54
C LEU A 427 0.02 -10.93 26.08
N TYR A 428 -0.04 -12.07 25.41
CA TYR A 428 0.30 -12.27 24.00
C TYR A 428 -0.95 -12.63 23.18
N ASN A 429 -0.95 -12.26 21.90
CA ASN A 429 -2.02 -12.62 20.98
C ASN A 429 -1.45 -13.26 19.71
N PHE A 430 -1.91 -14.46 19.38
CA PHE A 430 -1.43 -15.26 18.25
C PHE A 430 -2.52 -15.42 17.21
N LEU A 431 -2.24 -15.01 15.97
CA LEU A 431 -3.16 -15.15 14.84
C LEU A 431 -3.12 -16.58 14.29
N PRO A 432 -4.16 -17.06 13.58
CA PRO A 432 -4.21 -18.42 13.07
C PRO A 432 -3.07 -18.73 12.09
N ASN A 433 -2.54 -17.70 11.41
CA ASN A 433 -1.48 -17.80 10.41
C ASN A 433 -0.10 -17.28 10.88
N SER A 434 0.08 -16.90 12.15
CA SER A 434 1.39 -16.40 12.61
C SER A 434 2.39 -17.56 12.65
N SER A 435 3.27 -17.67 11.66
CA SER A 435 4.33 -18.70 11.60
C SER A 435 5.62 -18.27 12.29
N GLU A 436 5.75 -16.99 12.62
CA GLU A 436 6.93 -16.43 13.25
C GLU A 436 6.81 -16.52 14.78
N GLU A 437 7.88 -17.01 15.40
CA GLU A 437 8.03 -16.99 16.86
C GLU A 437 8.11 -15.53 17.33
N ILE A 438 7.31 -15.18 18.33
CA ILE A 438 7.28 -13.80 18.85
C ILE A 438 8.47 -13.61 19.80
N PHE A 439 9.33 -12.63 19.50
CA PHE A 439 10.40 -12.19 20.40
C PHE A 439 9.82 -11.38 21.57
N PHE A 440 10.42 -11.51 22.76
CA PHE A 440 9.92 -10.97 24.04
C PHE A 440 9.52 -9.48 24.00
N ASP A 441 10.17 -8.66 23.16
CA ASP A 441 9.92 -7.21 23.03
C ASP A 441 8.94 -6.82 21.91
N ALA A 442 8.47 -7.76 21.09
CA ALA A 442 7.53 -7.48 20.01
C ALA A 442 6.11 -7.92 20.43
N ASN A 443 5.22 -6.95 20.70
CA ASN A 443 3.77 -7.18 20.80
C ASN A 443 3.22 -7.86 22.09
N CYS A 444 3.81 -7.59 23.26
CA CYS A 444 3.30 -8.05 24.56
C CYS A 444 2.71 -6.90 25.38
N GLN A 445 1.55 -7.10 26.01
CA GLN A 445 0.98 -6.17 26.98
C GLN A 445 1.25 -6.66 28.41
N ILE A 446 1.90 -5.81 29.21
CA ILE A 446 2.26 -6.13 30.60
C ILE A 446 1.18 -5.64 31.57
N TYR A 447 0.80 -6.50 32.51
CA TYR A 447 -0.13 -6.27 33.61
C TYR A 447 0.62 -6.37 34.94
N PRO A 448 1.06 -5.23 35.50
CA PRO A 448 1.66 -5.20 36.84
C PRO A 448 0.59 -5.39 37.93
N PHE A 449 0.77 -6.40 38.79
CA PHE A 449 -0.11 -6.70 39.92
C PHE A 449 0.28 -5.90 41.16
N THR A 450 -0.67 -5.67 42.09
CA THR A 450 -0.38 -4.89 43.32
C THR A 450 0.16 -5.75 44.46
N ALA A 451 0.04 -7.07 44.35
CA ALA A 451 0.57 -8.08 45.26
C ALA A 451 0.82 -9.40 44.49
N PRO A 452 1.55 -10.38 45.07
CA PRO A 452 1.81 -11.65 44.41
C PRO A 452 0.52 -12.31 43.90
N VAL A 453 0.48 -12.64 42.60
CA VAL A 453 -0.68 -13.28 41.97
C VAL A 453 -0.73 -14.78 42.25
N ILE A 454 -1.92 -15.27 42.55
CA ILE A 454 -2.20 -16.67 42.86
C ILE A 454 -2.90 -17.32 41.65
N HIS A 455 -3.93 -16.66 41.12
CA HIS A 455 -4.69 -17.12 39.97
C HIS A 455 -5.18 -15.94 39.14
N VAL A 456 -5.42 -16.19 37.85
CA VAL A 456 -6.05 -15.23 36.95
C VAL A 456 -7.31 -15.82 36.33
N ALA A 457 -8.20 -14.94 35.89
CA ALA A 457 -9.33 -15.27 35.04
C ALA A 457 -9.46 -14.19 33.97
N LEU A 458 -9.45 -14.61 32.70
CA LEU A 458 -9.61 -13.70 31.58
C LEU A 458 -11.10 -13.63 31.20
N GLU A 459 -11.73 -12.47 31.34
CA GLU A 459 -13.11 -12.22 30.92
C GLU A 459 -13.14 -11.70 29.46
N ASN A 460 -14.30 -11.24 28.98
CA ASN A 460 -14.40 -10.64 27.64
C ASN A 460 -13.77 -9.24 27.60
N THR A 461 -13.93 -8.47 28.66
CA THR A 461 -13.50 -7.06 28.69
C THR A 461 -12.45 -6.74 29.75
N ALA A 462 -12.26 -7.66 30.70
CA ALA A 462 -11.37 -7.47 31.84
C ALA A 462 -10.46 -8.68 32.09
N LEU A 463 -9.30 -8.43 32.68
CA LEU A 463 -8.46 -9.43 33.31
C LEU A 463 -8.68 -9.35 34.83
N HIS A 464 -9.09 -10.45 35.45
CA HIS A 464 -9.18 -10.56 36.90
C HIS A 464 -7.96 -11.30 37.44
N ALA A 465 -7.27 -10.70 38.40
CA ALA A 465 -6.13 -11.30 39.08
C ALA A 465 -6.46 -11.46 40.58
N LEU A 466 -6.47 -12.69 41.06
CA LEU A 466 -6.52 -12.98 42.48
C LEU A 466 -5.09 -12.90 43.02
N THR A 467 -4.80 -11.87 43.80
CA THR A 467 -3.53 -11.67 44.48
C THR A 467 -3.66 -11.97 45.97
N GLU A 468 -2.54 -12.04 46.67
CA GLU A 468 -2.53 -12.18 48.14
C GLU A 468 -3.30 -11.05 48.87
N ALA A 469 -3.46 -9.89 48.22
CA ALA A 469 -4.20 -8.75 48.76
C ALA A 469 -5.71 -8.78 48.45
N GLY A 470 -6.15 -9.58 47.47
CA GLY A 470 -7.55 -9.69 47.08
C GLY A 470 -7.76 -9.86 45.58
N LEU A 471 -8.95 -9.51 45.09
CA LEU A 471 -9.30 -9.59 43.67
C LEU A 471 -9.11 -8.23 42.99
N GLU A 472 -8.17 -8.20 42.05
CA GLU A 472 -7.87 -7.08 41.17
C GLU A 472 -8.54 -7.30 39.80
N SER A 473 -9.02 -6.24 39.17
CA SER A 473 -9.65 -6.29 37.83
C SER A 473 -9.06 -5.20 36.95
N TYR A 474 -8.54 -5.56 35.80
CA TYR A 474 -7.85 -4.69 34.86
C TYR A 474 -8.60 -4.61 33.52
N THR A 475 -8.59 -3.46 32.87
CA THR A 475 -9.06 -3.33 31.48
C THR A 475 -8.24 -4.20 30.55
N LEU A 476 -8.90 -5.01 29.70
CA LEU A 476 -8.21 -5.82 28.71
C LEU A 476 -7.78 -4.98 27.51
N ARG A 477 -6.58 -5.22 26.98
CA ARG A 477 -6.05 -4.59 25.77
C ARG A 477 -5.51 -5.61 24.80
N ILE A 478 -6.15 -5.73 23.64
CA ILE A 478 -5.78 -6.70 22.58
C ILE A 478 -5.15 -5.93 21.41
N GLN A 479 -3.88 -6.21 21.13
CA GLN A 479 -3.06 -5.40 20.21
C GLN A 479 -3.44 -5.55 18.73
N HIS A 480 -3.91 -6.71 18.28
CA HIS A 480 -4.29 -6.93 16.86
C HIS A 480 -5.54 -6.17 16.42
N LEU A 481 -6.32 -5.63 17.36
CA LEU A 481 -7.40 -4.69 17.06
C LEU A 481 -6.88 -3.26 16.82
N ARG A 482 -5.58 -2.99 17.05
CA ARG A 482 -4.95 -1.67 16.88
C ARG A 482 -4.40 -1.40 15.48
N SER A 483 -4.47 -2.34 14.53
CA SER A 483 -3.81 -2.17 13.21
C SER A 483 -4.29 -0.97 12.40
N GLU A 484 -5.46 -0.41 12.71
CA GLU A 484 -6.03 0.78 12.07
C GLU A 484 -5.96 2.04 12.98
N GLU A 485 -5.46 1.90 14.21
CA GLU A 485 -5.39 2.98 15.20
C GLU A 485 -3.93 3.43 15.47
N PRO A 486 -3.72 4.70 15.83
CA PRO A 486 -2.43 5.15 16.32
C PRO A 486 -2.07 4.47 17.64
N PRO A 487 -0.78 4.21 17.90
CA PRO A 487 -0.34 3.54 19.11
C PRO A 487 -0.75 4.34 20.37
N ASN A 488 -1.54 3.69 21.23
CA ASN A 488 -1.85 4.20 22.56
C ASN A 488 -0.79 3.70 23.56
N ASP A 489 0.20 4.54 23.86
CA ASP A 489 1.30 4.28 24.82
C ASP A 489 0.88 4.35 26.29
N THR A 490 -0.42 4.45 26.59
CA THR A 490 -0.89 4.53 27.97
C THR A 490 -0.73 3.18 28.67
N PRO A 491 -0.47 3.13 29.99
CA PRO A 491 -0.46 1.88 30.74
C PRO A 491 -1.89 1.33 30.93
N VAL A 492 -2.01 0.02 31.16
CA VAL A 492 -3.28 -0.64 31.55
C VAL A 492 -3.86 -0.05 32.83
N SER A 493 -5.19 -0.09 32.95
CA SER A 493 -5.90 0.47 34.10
C SER A 493 -6.43 -0.60 35.04
N LEU A 494 -6.18 -0.42 36.35
CA LEU A 494 -6.83 -1.19 37.41
C LEU A 494 -8.22 -0.59 37.64
N ILE A 495 -9.27 -1.29 37.23
CA ILE A 495 -10.67 -0.83 37.30
C ILE A 495 -11.43 -1.30 38.54
N GLY A 496 -10.90 -2.31 39.24
CA GLY A 496 -11.53 -2.84 40.45
C GLY A 496 -10.49 -3.45 41.39
N LEU A 497 -10.66 -3.19 42.69
CA LEU A 497 -9.85 -3.78 43.76
C LEU A 497 -10.78 -4.12 44.93
N ARG A 498 -10.97 -5.40 45.21
CA ARG A 498 -11.83 -5.88 46.31
C ARG A 498 -11.06 -6.85 47.20
N PRO A 499 -10.96 -6.63 48.52
CA PRO A 499 -10.32 -7.57 49.41
C PRO A 499 -11.16 -8.83 49.56
N PHE A 500 -10.53 -10.00 49.45
CA PHE A 500 -11.11 -11.28 49.83
C PHE A 500 -10.08 -12.03 50.67
N LEU A 501 -10.53 -12.62 51.78
CA LEU A 501 -9.66 -13.33 52.71
C LEU A 501 -9.74 -14.84 52.46
N GLY A 502 -8.61 -15.52 52.61
CA GLY A 502 -8.54 -16.98 52.58
C GLY A 502 -8.87 -17.63 51.23
N VAL A 503 -8.96 -16.85 50.14
CA VAL A 503 -9.26 -17.40 48.81
C VAL A 503 -8.08 -18.25 48.33
N LYS A 504 -8.37 -19.50 47.97
CA LYS A 504 -7.40 -20.48 47.49
C LYS A 504 -7.48 -20.70 45.99
N LYS A 505 -8.65 -20.48 45.37
CA LYS A 505 -8.86 -20.75 43.95
C LYS A 505 -9.84 -19.76 43.33
N LEU A 506 -9.55 -19.35 42.10
CA LEU A 506 -10.42 -18.55 41.24
C LEU A 506 -10.84 -19.41 40.04
N LEU A 507 -12.14 -19.48 39.76
CA LEU A 507 -12.73 -20.15 38.61
C LEU A 507 -13.54 -19.16 37.79
N HIS A 508 -13.52 -19.31 36.46
CA HIS A 508 -14.31 -18.50 35.53
C HIS A 508 -15.45 -19.34 34.95
N ALA A 509 -16.69 -18.92 35.15
CA ALA A 509 -17.87 -19.45 34.47
C ALA A 509 -18.30 -18.51 33.33
N SER A 510 -19.42 -18.77 32.65
CA SER A 510 -19.83 -17.91 31.51
C SER A 510 -20.28 -16.52 31.96
N ARG A 511 -20.89 -16.40 33.13
CA ARG A 511 -21.53 -15.16 33.64
C ARG A 511 -21.06 -14.73 35.02
N CYS A 512 -20.21 -15.52 35.67
CA CYS A 512 -19.72 -15.22 37.01
C CYS A 512 -18.29 -15.69 37.24
N LEU A 513 -17.62 -15.07 38.21
CA LEU A 513 -16.40 -15.57 38.82
C LEU A 513 -16.75 -16.33 40.09
N VAL A 514 -16.08 -17.46 40.32
CA VAL A 514 -16.24 -18.24 41.55
C VAL A 514 -14.93 -18.23 42.33
N LEU A 515 -14.97 -17.70 43.55
CA LEU A 515 -13.85 -17.74 44.50
C LEU A 515 -14.10 -18.85 45.52
N LEU A 516 -13.13 -19.74 45.72
CA LEU A 516 -13.18 -20.74 46.79
C LEU A 516 -12.26 -20.28 47.92
N ALA A 517 -12.82 -20.03 49.10
CA ALA A 517 -12.10 -19.57 50.27
C ALA A 517 -12.16 -20.58 51.41
N SER A 518 -11.09 -20.62 52.19
CA SER A 518 -10.94 -21.47 53.36
C SER A 518 -10.61 -20.62 54.58
N ASP A 519 -11.30 -20.88 55.69
CA ASP A 519 -11.09 -20.22 56.98
C ASP A 519 -11.28 -21.21 58.14
N GLU A 520 -10.21 -21.43 58.93
CA GLU A 520 -10.16 -22.22 60.19
C GLU A 520 -11.03 -23.50 60.25
N ASP A 521 -11.13 -24.26 59.14
CA ASP A 521 -11.89 -25.53 58.92
C ASP A 521 -13.22 -25.41 58.14
N THR A 522 -13.61 -24.21 57.70
CA THR A 522 -14.78 -23.99 56.84
C THR A 522 -14.38 -23.58 55.43
N TRP A 523 -15.04 -24.16 54.43
CA TRP A 523 -14.91 -23.73 53.05
C TRP A 523 -16.16 -22.96 52.62
N THR A 524 -15.93 -21.84 51.95
CA THR A 524 -16.97 -21.00 51.38
C THR A 524 -16.67 -20.74 49.92
N PHE A 525 -17.71 -20.62 49.12
CA PHE A 525 -17.57 -20.09 47.77
C PHE A 525 -18.31 -18.76 47.63
N TYR A 526 -17.73 -17.88 46.82
CA TYR A 526 -18.33 -16.61 46.40
C TYR A 526 -18.57 -16.69 44.90
N SER A 527 -19.82 -16.52 44.47
CA SER A 527 -20.18 -16.36 43.06
C SER A 527 -20.45 -14.89 42.79
N LEU A 528 -19.60 -14.27 41.98
CA LEU A 528 -19.62 -12.85 41.62
C LEU A 528 -20.15 -12.71 40.20
N ASN A 529 -21.35 -12.16 40.05
CA ASN A 529 -21.94 -11.96 38.72
C ASN A 529 -21.22 -10.83 37.98
N LEU A 530 -20.77 -11.15 36.77
CA LEU A 530 -20.01 -10.24 35.92
C LEU A 530 -20.92 -9.17 35.30
N PRO A 531 -20.48 -7.90 35.25
CA PRO A 531 -21.18 -6.86 34.51
C PRO A 531 -21.13 -7.10 33.00
N THR A 532 -22.04 -6.50 32.25
CA THR A 532 -21.93 -6.45 30.78
C THR A 532 -20.92 -5.39 30.35
N ALA A 533 -20.45 -5.45 29.10
CA ALA A 533 -19.55 -4.43 28.56
C ALA A 533 -20.18 -3.03 28.58
N GLU A 534 -21.50 -2.97 28.38
CA GLU A 534 -22.30 -1.77 28.46
C GLU A 534 -22.32 -1.19 29.88
N ASP A 535 -22.48 -2.03 30.91
CA ASP A 535 -22.43 -1.59 32.31
C ASP A 535 -21.06 -0.99 32.65
N VAL A 536 -19.97 -1.68 32.28
CA VAL A 536 -18.60 -1.20 32.50
C VAL A 536 -18.35 0.12 31.76
N TYR A 537 -18.83 0.25 30.52
CA TYR A 537 -18.75 1.49 29.76
C TYR A 537 -19.47 2.66 30.47
N GLN A 538 -20.69 2.44 30.99
CA GLN A 538 -21.44 3.47 31.69
C GLN A 538 -20.79 3.88 33.01
N ASP A 539 -20.21 2.93 33.75
CA ASP A 539 -19.47 3.22 34.98
C ASP A 539 -18.20 4.05 34.69
N ILE A 540 -17.42 3.68 33.66
CA ILE A 540 -16.26 4.47 33.22
C ILE A 540 -16.69 5.86 32.74
N LEU A 541 -17.77 5.97 31.95
CA LEU A 541 -18.26 7.24 31.43
C LEU A 541 -18.76 8.16 32.56
N THR A 542 -19.42 7.61 33.58
CA THR A 542 -19.84 8.35 34.76
C THR A 542 -18.63 8.91 35.51
N ALA A 543 -17.58 8.10 35.69
CA ALA A 543 -16.32 8.56 36.27
C ALA A 543 -15.64 9.62 35.40
N ALA A 544 -15.64 9.44 34.06
CA ALA A 544 -15.09 10.43 33.13
C ALA A 544 -15.81 11.77 33.26
N ASN A 545 -17.14 11.77 33.31
CA ASN A 545 -17.94 12.98 33.46
C ASN A 545 -17.62 13.76 34.74
N ASN A 546 -17.27 13.07 35.83
CA ASN A 546 -16.85 13.70 37.09
C ASN A 546 -15.44 14.34 36.99
N HIS A 547 -14.61 13.91 36.04
CA HIS A 547 -13.24 14.36 35.83
C HIS A 547 -13.05 15.23 34.58
N LYS A 548 -14.12 15.82 34.01
CA LYS A 548 -14.04 16.72 32.84
C LYS A 548 -13.07 17.90 33.02
N THR A 549 -12.83 18.32 34.26
CA THR A 549 -11.88 19.39 34.60
C THR A 549 -10.41 18.97 34.50
N SER A 550 -10.11 17.67 34.41
CA SER A 550 -8.76 17.11 34.23
C SER A 550 -8.66 16.48 32.84
N PRO A 551 -8.15 17.20 31.81
CA PRO A 551 -8.14 16.72 30.43
C PRO A 551 -7.41 15.38 30.25
N SER A 552 -6.30 15.18 30.95
CA SER A 552 -5.50 13.95 30.85
C SER A 552 -6.22 12.73 31.45
N THR A 553 -6.91 12.91 32.59
CA THR A 553 -7.73 11.85 33.22
C THR A 553 -8.96 11.55 32.38
N TYR A 554 -9.62 12.59 31.87
CA TYR A 554 -10.80 12.46 31.02
C TYR A 554 -10.50 11.72 29.71
N LYS A 555 -9.42 12.12 29.00
CA LYS A 555 -8.91 11.42 27.81
C LYS A 555 -8.71 9.93 28.06
N HIS A 556 -8.01 9.62 29.15
CA HIS A 556 -7.67 8.26 29.52
C HIS A 556 -8.93 7.42 29.78
N LEU A 557 -9.89 7.95 30.56
CA LEU A 557 -11.14 7.26 30.84
C LEU A 557 -11.97 7.01 29.57
N LEU A 558 -12.08 8.01 28.69
CA LEU A 558 -12.77 7.83 27.40
C LEU A 558 -12.08 6.79 26.51
N ALA A 559 -10.74 6.78 26.46
CA ALA A 559 -9.98 5.80 25.69
C ALA A 559 -10.17 4.36 26.23
N GLU A 560 -10.17 4.19 27.56
CA GLU A 560 -10.45 2.89 28.19
C GLU A 560 -11.89 2.42 27.92
N ALA A 561 -12.87 3.31 28.09
CA ALA A 561 -14.28 3.03 27.79
C ALA A 561 -14.47 2.61 26.32
N ASN A 562 -13.81 3.31 25.40
CA ASN A 562 -13.82 2.98 23.98
C ASN A 562 -13.21 1.61 23.68
N THR A 563 -12.11 1.28 24.36
CA THR A 563 -11.41 -0.01 24.19
C THR A 563 -12.31 -1.18 24.64
N VAL A 564 -13.01 -1.04 25.77
CA VAL A 564 -13.97 -2.03 26.28
C VAL A 564 -15.08 -2.32 25.25
N LEU A 565 -15.68 -1.28 24.68
CA LEU A 565 -16.72 -1.43 23.66
C LEU A 565 -16.17 -2.03 22.36
N LYS A 566 -14.97 -1.63 21.93
CA LYS A 566 -14.31 -2.14 20.71
C LYS A 566 -14.07 -3.64 20.79
N ILE A 567 -13.42 -4.10 21.87
CA ILE A 567 -13.14 -5.52 22.10
C ILE A 567 -14.45 -6.31 22.07
N SER A 568 -15.47 -5.80 22.77
CA SER A 568 -16.78 -6.43 22.84
C SER A 568 -17.47 -6.53 21.49
N LYS A 569 -17.35 -5.50 20.64
CA LYS A 569 -17.96 -5.44 19.31
C LYS A 569 -17.27 -6.38 18.30
N GLU A 570 -15.94 -6.44 18.32
CA GLU A 570 -15.16 -7.12 17.28
C GLU A 570 -14.92 -8.59 17.57
N MET A 571 -14.70 -8.93 18.86
CA MET A 571 -14.24 -10.24 19.30
C MET A 571 -15.17 -10.84 20.36
N ILE A 572 -15.19 -12.17 20.41
CA ILE A 572 -15.82 -12.96 21.47
C ILE A 572 -14.81 -14.03 21.89
N TYR A 573 -14.51 -14.11 23.20
CA TYR A 573 -13.85 -15.31 23.73
C TYR A 573 -14.86 -16.42 23.91
N TYR A 574 -14.46 -17.64 23.56
CA TYR A 574 -15.30 -18.79 23.83
C TYR A 574 -15.38 -19.04 25.34
N THR A 575 -16.59 -19.00 25.89
CA THR A 575 -16.89 -19.36 27.27
C THR A 575 -17.76 -20.61 27.33
N SER A 576 -18.83 -20.66 26.54
CA SER A 576 -19.66 -21.83 26.31
C SER A 576 -20.39 -21.78 24.96
N ASP A 577 -20.88 -22.91 24.48
CA ASP A 577 -21.67 -22.98 23.24
C ASP A 577 -22.93 -22.10 23.33
N ALA A 578 -23.63 -22.12 24.46
CA ALA A 578 -24.84 -21.31 24.69
C ALA A 578 -24.55 -19.81 24.64
N ALA A 579 -23.55 -19.35 25.41
CA ALA A 579 -23.13 -17.95 25.44
C ALA A 579 -22.57 -17.46 24.09
N PHE A 580 -21.90 -18.35 23.35
CA PHE A 580 -21.39 -18.04 22.03
C PHE A 580 -22.50 -17.83 21.00
N PHE A 581 -23.52 -18.70 20.97
CA PHE A 581 -24.64 -18.54 20.04
C PHE A 581 -25.56 -17.38 20.40
N SER A 582 -25.78 -17.12 21.69
CA SER A 582 -26.56 -15.96 22.13
C SER A 582 -25.88 -14.66 21.70
N SER A 583 -24.57 -14.51 21.93
CA SER A 583 -23.80 -13.31 21.57
C SER A 583 -23.67 -13.04 20.07
N ILE A 584 -23.74 -14.06 19.21
CA ILE A 584 -23.73 -13.90 17.74
C ILE A 584 -25.11 -13.47 17.21
N ASN A 585 -26.19 -14.01 17.77
CA ASN A 585 -27.56 -13.76 17.31
C ASN A 585 -28.23 -12.57 18.02
N ASP A 586 -27.51 -11.89 18.91
CA ASP A 586 -28.07 -10.85 19.78
C ASP A 586 -28.50 -9.60 19.00
N MET A 587 -29.74 -9.17 19.23
CA MET A 587 -30.29 -7.89 18.76
C MET A 587 -29.57 -6.69 19.41
N SER A 588 -28.89 -6.91 20.56
CA SER A 588 -28.00 -5.95 21.22
C SER A 588 -26.84 -5.48 20.34
N LYS A 589 -26.51 -6.20 19.26
CA LYS A 589 -25.47 -5.78 18.30
C LYS A 589 -25.71 -4.37 17.78
N SER A 590 -26.98 -4.02 17.49
CA SER A 590 -27.33 -2.65 17.07
C SER A 590 -27.11 -1.63 18.19
N HIS A 591 -27.36 -2.01 19.44
CA HIS A 591 -27.17 -1.14 20.60
C HIS A 591 -25.68 -0.94 20.92
N LEU A 592 -24.89 -2.02 20.96
CA LEU A 592 -23.45 -1.98 21.17
C LEU A 592 -22.74 -1.24 20.05
N ASP A 593 -23.14 -1.44 18.78
CA ASP A 593 -22.61 -0.68 17.65
C ASP A 593 -22.91 0.82 17.78
N ASN A 594 -24.11 1.18 18.25
CA ASN A 594 -24.48 2.57 18.51
C ASN A 594 -23.69 3.17 19.68
N LEU A 595 -23.51 2.43 20.79
CA LEU A 595 -22.70 2.87 21.92
C LEU A 595 -21.24 3.07 21.52
N TYR A 596 -20.67 2.16 20.70
CA TYR A 596 -19.32 2.30 20.19
C TYR A 596 -19.18 3.55 19.31
N ARG A 597 -20.11 3.78 18.38
CA ARG A 597 -20.12 5.02 17.57
C ARG A 597 -20.24 6.28 18.41
N GLN A 598 -21.06 6.26 19.46
CA GLN A 598 -21.18 7.38 20.41
C GLN A 598 -19.88 7.59 21.19
N SER A 599 -19.22 6.51 21.63
CA SER A 599 -17.92 6.56 22.28
C SER A 599 -16.83 7.15 21.37
N CYS A 600 -16.76 6.72 20.11
CA CYS A 600 -15.87 7.30 19.11
C CYS A 600 -16.14 8.80 18.91
N ALA A 601 -17.41 9.21 18.80
CA ALA A 601 -17.77 10.62 18.67
C ALA A 601 -17.34 11.46 19.89
N LEU A 602 -17.53 10.95 21.11
CA LEU A 602 -17.09 11.65 22.34
C LEU A 602 -15.56 11.78 22.41
N LEU A 603 -14.84 10.75 21.99
CA LEU A 603 -13.38 10.77 21.96
C LEU A 603 -12.87 11.72 20.86
N ALA A 604 -13.53 11.76 19.70
CA ALA A 604 -13.27 12.71 18.63
C ALA A 604 -13.52 14.16 19.05
N ASP A 605 -14.61 14.44 19.78
CA ASP A 605 -14.90 15.75 20.36
C ASP A 605 -13.74 16.21 21.26
N PHE A 606 -13.29 15.31 22.15
CA PHE A 606 -12.18 15.60 23.04
C PHE A 606 -10.90 15.92 22.26
N TYR A 607 -10.52 15.08 21.30
CA TYR A 607 -9.34 15.29 20.46
C TYR A 607 -9.41 16.60 19.69
N MET A 608 -10.57 16.98 19.16
CA MET A 608 -10.75 18.27 18.48
C MET A 608 -10.56 19.46 19.42
N THR A 609 -11.03 19.34 20.67
CA THR A 609 -10.89 20.39 21.69
C THR A 609 -9.50 20.44 22.33
N SER A 610 -8.63 19.46 22.06
CA SER A 610 -7.28 19.38 22.62
C SER A 610 -6.42 20.58 22.21
N GLU A 611 -5.56 21.04 23.11
CA GLU A 611 -4.57 22.08 22.82
C GLU A 611 -3.41 21.57 21.96
N SER A 612 -3.23 20.24 21.88
CA SER A 612 -2.15 19.61 21.11
C SER A 612 -2.55 19.43 19.64
N PRO A 613 -1.78 19.99 18.67
CA PRO A 613 -2.06 19.79 17.24
C PRO A 613 -1.98 18.33 16.78
N MET A 614 -1.17 17.50 17.44
CA MET A 614 -1.04 16.06 17.12
C MET A 614 -2.33 15.28 17.39
N ASP A 615 -3.15 15.76 18.33
CA ASP A 615 -4.42 15.13 18.69
C ASP A 615 -5.50 15.40 17.63
N TRP A 616 -5.41 16.49 16.85
CA TRP A 616 -6.46 16.91 15.92
C TRP A 616 -6.65 15.93 14.76
N GLY A 617 -5.58 15.38 14.21
CA GLY A 617 -5.66 14.36 13.15
C GLY A 617 -6.39 13.09 13.59
N LEU A 618 -6.30 12.74 14.89
CA LEU A 618 -7.03 11.61 15.45
C LEU A 618 -8.55 11.84 15.47
N SER A 619 -8.97 13.10 15.64
CA SER A 619 -10.40 13.43 15.67
C SER A 619 -11.09 13.07 14.34
N SER A 620 -10.44 13.35 13.20
CA SER A 620 -10.96 13.01 11.86
C SER A 620 -11.23 11.52 11.72
N TRP A 621 -10.26 10.69 12.13
CA TRP A 621 -10.40 9.22 12.09
C TRP A 621 -11.55 8.74 12.98
N TYR A 622 -11.65 9.22 14.23
CA TYR A 622 -12.72 8.81 15.14
C TYR A 622 -14.12 9.27 14.68
N TYR A 623 -14.25 10.44 14.03
CA TYR A 623 -15.53 10.87 13.45
C TYR A 623 -15.96 9.99 12.27
N GLU A 624 -15.01 9.58 11.43
CA GLU A 624 -15.28 8.65 10.33
C GLU A 624 -15.77 7.30 10.85
N VAL A 625 -15.09 6.74 11.87
CA VAL A 625 -15.51 5.48 12.53
C VAL A 625 -16.87 5.62 13.22
N ALA A 626 -17.18 6.79 13.78
CA ALA A 626 -18.50 7.10 14.32
C ALA A 626 -19.59 7.18 13.23
N GLY A 627 -19.20 7.33 11.96
CA GLY A 627 -20.11 7.49 10.82
C GLY A 627 -20.71 8.89 10.72
N LEU A 628 -20.02 9.91 11.26
CA LEU A 628 -20.48 11.29 11.25
C LEU A 628 -19.91 12.03 10.02
N LYS A 629 -20.77 12.79 9.33
CA LYS A 629 -20.36 13.63 8.21
C LYS A 629 -19.88 15.00 8.69
N ALA A 630 -19.16 15.74 7.85
CA ALA A 630 -18.62 17.05 8.21
C ALA A 630 -19.69 18.02 8.77
N HIS A 631 -20.89 18.06 8.15
CA HIS A 631 -21.98 18.92 8.63
C HIS A 631 -22.53 18.48 10.00
N ASP A 632 -22.62 17.17 10.27
CA ASP A 632 -23.03 16.63 11.57
C ASP A 632 -22.03 17.01 12.68
N VAL A 633 -20.73 16.96 12.38
CA VAL A 633 -19.66 17.34 13.31
C VAL A 633 -19.73 18.85 13.62
N MET A 634 -19.92 19.69 12.61
CA MET A 634 -20.01 21.14 12.80
C MET A 634 -21.26 21.59 13.56
N ALA A 635 -22.35 20.82 13.50
CA ALA A 635 -23.55 21.06 14.30
C ALA A 635 -23.34 20.82 15.82
N ARG A 636 -22.24 20.17 16.23
CA ARG A 636 -21.96 19.83 17.64
C ARG A 636 -21.48 21.06 18.41
N ARG A 637 -22.19 21.39 19.51
CA ARG A 637 -21.97 22.61 20.29
C ARG A 637 -20.57 22.74 20.87
N ASP A 638 -20.00 21.65 21.38
CA ASP A 638 -18.72 21.64 22.07
C ASP A 638 -17.53 21.84 21.12
N VAL A 639 -17.75 21.66 19.81
CA VAL A 639 -16.71 21.60 18.79
C VAL A 639 -16.66 22.87 17.92
N GLN A 640 -17.73 23.66 17.85
CA GLN A 640 -17.85 24.87 17.01
C GLN A 640 -16.74 25.92 17.23
N ARG A 641 -16.13 25.94 18.42
CA ARG A 641 -15.03 26.86 18.78
C ARG A 641 -13.73 26.13 19.10
N ALA A 642 -13.66 24.84 18.81
CA ALA A 642 -12.48 24.03 19.10
C ALA A 642 -11.29 24.45 18.22
N PRO A 643 -10.05 24.40 18.74
CA PRO A 643 -8.85 24.77 17.99
C PRO A 643 -8.63 23.86 16.77
N GLY A 644 -8.91 22.55 16.88
CA GLY A 644 -8.75 21.60 15.77
C GLY A 644 -9.78 21.73 14.64
N MET A 645 -10.84 22.54 14.81
CA MET A 645 -11.94 22.66 13.83
C MET A 645 -11.44 23.09 12.44
N VAL A 646 -10.45 23.99 12.39
CA VAL A 646 -9.87 24.45 11.12
C VAL A 646 -9.18 23.31 10.39
N THR A 647 -8.41 22.48 11.11
CA THR A 647 -7.71 21.32 10.56
C THR A 647 -8.71 20.27 10.06
N PHE A 648 -9.72 19.93 10.86
CA PHE A 648 -10.76 18.98 10.46
C PHE A 648 -11.54 19.42 9.22
N VAL A 649 -11.96 20.68 9.15
CA VAL A 649 -12.66 21.21 7.96
C VAL A 649 -11.73 21.21 6.75
N SER A 650 -10.46 21.55 6.93
CA SER A 650 -9.46 21.51 5.85
C SER A 650 -9.29 20.09 5.30
N GLU A 651 -9.09 19.08 6.16
CA GLU A 651 -8.98 17.67 5.77
C GLU A 651 -10.27 17.16 5.11
N SER A 652 -11.43 17.51 5.66
CA SER A 652 -12.73 17.14 5.10
C SER A 652 -12.92 17.69 3.69
N LEU A 653 -12.53 18.94 3.44
CA LEU A 653 -12.66 19.60 2.14
C LEU A 653 -11.70 19.06 1.07
N LEU A 654 -10.59 18.43 1.47
CA LEU A 654 -9.68 17.76 0.53
C LEU A 654 -10.31 16.48 -0.05
N ASN A 655 -11.08 15.76 0.76
CA ASN A 655 -11.73 14.51 0.37
C ASN A 655 -13.16 14.70 -0.19
N LEU A 656 -13.79 15.84 0.08
CA LEU A 656 -15.16 16.13 -0.32
C LEU A 656 -15.31 16.30 -1.85
N GLN A 657 -16.36 15.70 -2.41
CA GLN A 657 -16.72 15.86 -3.83
C GLN A 657 -17.97 16.75 -3.98
N PRO A 658 -18.16 17.44 -5.12
CA PRO A 658 -19.36 18.22 -5.37
C PRO A 658 -20.61 17.34 -5.37
N GLY A 659 -21.68 17.79 -4.69
CA GLY A 659 -22.96 17.09 -4.61
C GLY A 659 -23.71 17.42 -3.31
N ALA A 660 -24.73 16.62 -3.01
CA ALA A 660 -25.67 16.89 -1.92
C ALA A 660 -25.01 17.10 -0.54
N GLU A 661 -23.87 16.45 -0.26
CA GLU A 661 -23.15 16.63 0.99
C GLU A 661 -22.37 17.95 1.06
N ALA A 662 -21.83 18.42 -0.07
CA ALA A 662 -21.25 19.75 -0.14
C ALA A 662 -22.35 20.82 -0.07
N ASP A 663 -23.49 20.59 -0.73
CA ASP A 663 -24.64 21.50 -0.69
C ASP A 663 -25.10 21.75 0.75
N THR A 664 -25.31 20.70 1.54
CA THR A 664 -25.76 20.84 2.94
C THR A 664 -24.70 21.55 3.79
N LEU A 665 -23.42 21.19 3.64
CA LEU A 665 -22.32 21.79 4.39
C LEU A 665 -22.24 23.32 4.21
N PHE A 666 -22.24 23.79 2.96
CA PHE A 666 -22.10 25.21 2.65
C PHE A 666 -23.40 26.01 2.83
N GLN A 667 -24.57 25.36 2.86
CA GLN A 667 -25.85 26.00 3.20
C GLN A 667 -26.00 26.22 4.71
N GLU A 668 -25.61 25.24 5.52
CA GLU A 668 -25.82 25.28 6.97
C GLU A 668 -24.72 26.06 7.71
N HIS A 669 -23.49 26.08 7.19
CA HIS A 669 -22.33 26.63 7.89
C HIS A 669 -21.54 27.63 7.05
N ASN A 670 -21.03 28.69 7.69
CA ASN A 670 -20.16 29.67 7.03
C ASN A 670 -18.69 29.21 7.04
N ILE A 671 -18.37 28.26 6.15
CA ILE A 671 -17.05 27.62 6.06
C ILE A 671 -15.90 28.63 5.94
N VAL A 672 -16.10 29.73 5.20
CA VAL A 672 -15.06 30.75 4.99
C VAL A 672 -14.67 31.44 6.30
N GLU A 673 -15.62 31.75 7.18
CA GLU A 673 -15.32 32.40 8.47
C GLU A 673 -14.48 31.52 9.40
N ILE A 674 -14.60 30.20 9.26
CA ILE A 674 -13.79 29.24 10.03
C ILE A 674 -12.38 29.18 9.45
N LEU A 675 -12.28 29.05 8.13
CA LEU A 675 -11.00 28.93 7.43
C LEU A 675 -10.15 30.20 7.47
N VAL A 676 -10.76 31.39 7.62
CA VAL A 676 -10.03 32.65 7.81
C VAL A 676 -9.17 32.66 9.09
N LYS A 677 -9.46 31.78 10.05
CA LYS A 677 -8.63 31.59 11.26
C LYS A 677 -7.37 30.76 11.02
N ALA A 678 -7.25 30.10 9.86
CA ALA A 678 -6.05 29.36 9.48
C ALA A 678 -4.87 30.29 9.16
N GLU A 679 -3.66 29.74 9.16
CA GLU A 679 -2.50 30.46 8.64
C GLU A 679 -2.68 30.78 7.14
N LYS A 680 -2.15 31.93 6.70
CA LYS A 680 -2.22 32.40 5.30
C LYS A 680 -1.79 31.30 4.32
N SER A 681 -0.69 30.61 4.62
CA SER A 681 -0.13 29.54 3.79
C SER A 681 -1.07 28.35 3.63
N ASP A 682 -1.75 27.96 4.71
CA ASP A 682 -2.59 26.76 4.73
C ASP A 682 -3.90 27.00 4.00
N LEU A 683 -4.50 28.19 4.16
CA LEU A 683 -5.68 28.55 3.38
C LEU A 683 -5.37 28.60 1.88
N LEU A 684 -4.22 29.15 1.48
CA LEU A 684 -3.82 29.18 0.07
C LEU A 684 -3.62 27.76 -0.48
N LYS A 685 -2.91 26.88 0.24
CA LYS A 685 -2.77 25.47 -0.14
C LYS A 685 -4.12 24.77 -0.27
N LEU A 686 -5.03 25.00 0.67
CA LEU A 686 -6.37 24.41 0.64
C LEU A 686 -7.20 24.89 -0.56
N ILE A 687 -7.11 26.19 -0.91
CA ILE A 687 -7.79 26.74 -2.10
C ILE A 687 -7.25 26.12 -3.38
N LEU A 688 -5.94 25.85 -3.45
CA LEU A 688 -5.32 25.20 -4.60
C LEU A 688 -5.74 23.72 -4.70
N ALA A 689 -5.83 23.02 -3.57
CA ALA A 689 -6.14 21.59 -3.53
C ALA A 689 -7.64 21.26 -3.66
N SER A 690 -8.54 22.01 -3.00
CA SER A 690 -9.97 21.68 -2.93
C SER A 690 -10.82 22.34 -4.03
N PRO A 691 -11.35 21.59 -5.01
CA PRO A 691 -12.24 22.13 -6.05
C PRO A 691 -13.60 22.56 -5.48
N VAL A 692 -14.12 21.84 -4.49
CA VAL A 692 -15.42 22.14 -3.85
C VAL A 692 -15.35 23.50 -3.16
N LEU A 693 -14.26 23.80 -2.46
CA LEU A 693 -14.09 25.10 -1.82
C LEU A 693 -14.11 26.24 -2.84
N ARG A 694 -13.45 26.06 -4.00
CA ARG A 694 -13.45 27.05 -5.09
C ARG A 694 -14.82 27.27 -5.70
N GLU A 695 -15.64 26.22 -5.81
CA GLU A 695 -16.98 26.29 -6.41
C GLU A 695 -18.02 26.96 -5.50
N TYR A 696 -18.02 26.64 -4.20
CA TYR A 696 -19.09 27.10 -3.28
C TYR A 696 -18.75 28.40 -2.53
N ALA A 697 -17.48 28.78 -2.44
CA ALA A 697 -17.03 29.94 -1.66
C ALA A 697 -16.30 31.02 -2.47
N THR A 698 -16.42 31.01 -3.81
CA THR A 698 -15.61 31.82 -4.73
C THR A 698 -15.55 33.31 -4.36
N ASP A 699 -16.70 34.00 -4.31
CA ASP A 699 -16.75 35.45 -4.09
C ASP A 699 -16.30 35.85 -2.68
N LYS A 700 -16.64 35.04 -1.67
CA LYS A 700 -16.22 35.27 -0.28
C LYS A 700 -14.71 35.16 -0.14
N LEU A 701 -14.09 34.15 -0.77
CA LEU A 701 -12.64 33.96 -0.76
C LEU A 701 -11.91 35.08 -1.50
N ILE A 702 -12.44 35.52 -2.66
CA ILE A 702 -11.89 36.67 -3.38
C ILE A 702 -11.85 37.91 -2.47
N ASN A 703 -12.93 38.20 -1.75
CA ASN A 703 -12.99 39.36 -0.85
C ASN A 703 -12.00 39.29 0.31
N VAL A 704 -11.73 38.09 0.85
CA VAL A 704 -10.75 37.89 1.92
C VAL A 704 -9.32 38.07 1.39
N ILE A 705 -8.98 37.36 0.31
CA ILE A 705 -7.61 37.23 -0.20
C ILE A 705 -7.14 38.52 -0.88
N SER A 706 -8.06 39.29 -1.49
CA SER A 706 -7.72 40.56 -2.14
C SER A 706 -7.15 41.61 -1.17
N ASN A 707 -7.33 41.43 0.14
CA ASN A 707 -6.79 42.32 1.17
C ASN A 707 -5.40 41.90 1.68
N TRP A 708 -4.86 40.78 1.20
CA TRP A 708 -3.57 40.26 1.66
C TRP A 708 -2.38 40.81 0.88
N GLU A 709 -1.20 40.68 1.46
CA GLU A 709 0.05 40.98 0.75
C GLU A 709 0.22 40.09 -0.47
N ALA A 710 0.58 40.72 -1.58
CA ALA A 710 0.76 40.10 -2.88
C ALA A 710 2.02 39.23 -2.92
N ASP A 711 1.84 37.92 -3.04
CA ASP A 711 2.88 36.94 -3.34
C ASP A 711 2.42 36.00 -4.48
N ASP A 712 3.35 35.24 -5.07
CA ASP A 712 3.08 34.35 -6.21
C ASP A 712 1.97 33.32 -5.89
N MET A 713 1.90 32.81 -4.65
CA MET A 713 0.85 31.88 -4.19
C MET A 713 -0.53 32.55 -4.12
N THR A 714 -0.60 33.78 -3.61
CA THR A 714 -1.82 34.59 -3.47
C THR A 714 -2.36 34.94 -4.86
N TRP A 715 -1.47 35.34 -5.77
CA TRP A 715 -1.86 35.59 -7.16
C TRP A 715 -2.37 34.33 -7.85
N LEU A 716 -1.71 33.17 -7.67
CA LEU A 716 -2.16 31.92 -8.26
C LEU A 716 -3.55 31.49 -7.73
N ALA A 717 -3.79 31.60 -6.42
CA ALA A 717 -5.08 31.33 -5.82
C ALA A 717 -6.17 32.28 -6.36
N LEU A 718 -5.87 33.58 -6.50
CA LEU A 718 -6.76 34.56 -7.11
C LEU A 718 -7.04 34.26 -8.58
N VAL A 719 -6.05 33.83 -9.36
CA VAL A 719 -6.26 33.42 -10.77
C VAL A 719 -7.30 32.30 -10.84
N LEU A 720 -7.15 31.23 -10.05
CA LEU A 720 -8.11 30.13 -10.04
C LEU A 720 -9.51 30.58 -9.62
N LEU A 721 -9.63 31.41 -8.58
CA LEU A 721 -10.92 31.94 -8.12
C LEU A 721 -11.56 32.89 -9.14
N TYR A 722 -10.79 33.77 -9.77
CA TYR A 722 -11.29 34.67 -10.82
C TYR A 722 -11.72 33.89 -12.06
N THR A 723 -11.00 32.83 -12.46
CA THR A 723 -11.43 31.96 -13.55
C THR A 723 -12.74 31.25 -13.22
N GLN A 724 -12.90 30.75 -11.99
CA GLN A 724 -14.15 30.13 -11.54
C GLN A 724 -15.33 31.12 -11.51
N ALA A 725 -15.08 32.37 -11.09
CA ALA A 725 -16.07 33.44 -11.07
C ALA A 725 -16.37 34.05 -12.46
N GLY A 726 -15.73 33.58 -13.54
CA GLY A 726 -15.88 34.12 -14.89
C GLY A 726 -15.27 35.51 -15.10
N ARG A 727 -14.42 35.99 -14.18
CA ARG A 727 -13.77 37.32 -14.21
C ARG A 727 -12.43 37.28 -14.96
N ILE A 728 -12.48 36.91 -16.25
CA ILE A 728 -11.30 36.57 -17.06
C ILE A 728 -10.25 37.69 -17.09
N HIS A 729 -10.64 38.95 -17.25
CA HIS A 729 -9.69 40.07 -17.28
C HIS A 729 -8.91 40.28 -15.97
N GLN A 730 -9.51 39.94 -14.82
CA GLN A 730 -8.82 40.03 -13.53
C GLN A 730 -7.86 38.85 -13.35
N ALA A 731 -8.25 37.65 -13.82
CA ALA A 731 -7.37 36.49 -13.86
C ALA A 731 -6.15 36.75 -14.75
N GLU A 732 -6.34 37.37 -15.92
CA GLU A 732 -5.27 37.71 -16.85
C GLU A 732 -4.23 38.65 -16.21
N ARG A 733 -4.68 39.73 -15.55
CA ARG A 733 -3.78 40.67 -14.84
C ARG A 733 -3.04 40.04 -13.67
N ALA A 734 -3.70 39.15 -12.93
CA ALA A 734 -3.07 38.44 -11.82
C ALA A 734 -2.00 37.45 -12.33
N LEU A 735 -2.26 36.76 -13.43
CA LEU A 735 -1.34 35.78 -14.03
C LEU A 735 -0.06 36.43 -14.59
N GLU A 736 -0.14 37.67 -15.10
CA GLU A 736 1.03 38.43 -15.56
C GLU A 736 2.06 38.70 -14.45
N SER A 737 1.61 38.77 -13.20
CA SER A 737 2.44 39.12 -12.05
C SER A 737 3.20 37.93 -11.44
N ILE A 738 2.96 36.71 -11.92
CA ILE A 738 3.54 35.47 -11.38
C ILE A 738 4.73 35.04 -12.23
N SER A 739 5.76 34.49 -11.59
CA SER A 739 6.94 33.93 -12.27
C SER A 739 6.63 32.64 -13.05
N ASP A 740 7.25 32.50 -14.24
CA ASP A 740 7.01 31.37 -15.15
C ASP A 740 7.41 30.02 -14.53
N ASN A 741 8.54 29.98 -13.80
CA ASN A 741 9.04 28.78 -13.14
C ASN A 741 8.09 28.29 -12.03
N PHE A 742 7.53 29.22 -11.26
CA PHE A 742 6.61 28.90 -10.18
C PHE A 742 5.29 28.34 -10.70
N ILE A 743 4.75 28.92 -11.79
CA ILE A 743 3.56 28.39 -12.47
C ILE A 743 3.82 26.96 -12.94
N ALA A 744 4.96 26.72 -13.59
CA ALA A 744 5.31 25.40 -14.10
C ALA A 744 5.37 24.34 -12.99
N GLU A 745 6.07 24.63 -11.90
CA GLU A 745 6.19 23.74 -10.74
C GLU A 745 4.82 23.40 -10.13
N LYS A 746 3.98 24.42 -9.88
CA LYS A 746 2.67 24.20 -9.24
C LYS A 746 1.68 23.51 -10.16
N ILE A 747 1.67 23.78 -11.45
CA ILE A 747 0.78 23.04 -12.38
C ILE A 747 1.25 21.58 -12.50
N LEU A 748 2.55 21.28 -12.51
CA LEU A 748 3.00 19.88 -12.52
C LEU A 748 2.57 19.12 -11.27
N SER A 749 2.54 19.79 -10.10
CA SER A 749 2.05 19.19 -8.84
C SER A 749 0.55 18.91 -8.88
N ASN A 750 -0.22 19.71 -9.62
CA ASN A 750 -1.68 19.68 -9.68
C ASN A 750 -2.18 19.81 -11.13
N TRP A 751 -1.77 18.88 -11.98
CA TRP A 751 -1.99 18.96 -13.44
C TRP A 751 -3.45 18.90 -13.86
N SER A 752 -4.33 18.42 -12.98
CA SER A 752 -5.78 18.38 -13.17
C SER A 752 -6.38 19.77 -13.43
N TRP A 753 -5.73 20.86 -12.99
CA TRP A 753 -6.18 22.24 -13.24
C TRP A 753 -6.28 22.61 -14.73
N LEU A 754 -5.53 21.91 -15.60
CA LEU A 754 -5.57 22.17 -17.04
C LEU A 754 -6.83 21.62 -17.72
N PHE A 755 -7.59 20.74 -17.04
CA PHE A 755 -8.68 19.98 -17.65
C PHE A 755 -10.01 20.22 -16.91
N ASP A 756 -11.10 20.23 -17.67
CA ASP A 756 -12.45 20.21 -17.11
C ASP A 756 -12.88 18.75 -16.87
N VAL A 757 -12.95 18.35 -15.61
CA VAL A 757 -13.22 16.97 -15.16
C VAL A 757 -14.73 16.68 -15.10
N VAL A 758 -15.59 17.72 -15.06
CA VAL A 758 -17.04 17.58 -14.86
C VAL A 758 -17.72 17.01 -16.11
N SER A 759 -17.23 17.38 -17.30
CA SER A 759 -17.70 16.90 -18.60
C SER A 759 -17.29 15.44 -18.88
N ALA A 760 -16.15 14.98 -18.36
CA ALA A 760 -15.68 13.60 -18.52
C ALA A 760 -16.48 12.56 -17.71
N LYS A 761 -16.96 12.91 -16.50
CA LYS A 761 -17.70 11.99 -15.62
C LYS A 761 -19.15 11.73 -16.05
N LYS A 762 -19.80 12.66 -16.77
CA LYS A 762 -21.22 12.56 -17.15
C LYS A 762 -21.49 11.80 -18.45
N SER A 763 -20.52 11.64 -19.36
CA SER A 763 -20.81 11.15 -20.72
C SER A 763 -19.79 10.20 -21.35
N ASN A 764 -18.86 9.58 -20.60
CA ASN A 764 -17.78 8.76 -21.20
C ASN A 764 -16.96 9.53 -22.27
N ALA A 765 -17.00 10.86 -22.25
CA ALA A 765 -16.31 11.73 -23.19
C ALA A 765 -14.89 12.02 -22.71
N MET A 766 -13.99 12.31 -23.66
CA MET A 766 -12.65 12.79 -23.34
C MET A 766 -12.73 14.15 -22.61
N PRO A 767 -11.79 14.44 -21.68
CA PRO A 767 -11.70 15.72 -21.01
C PRO A 767 -11.40 16.85 -22.01
N THR A 768 -11.88 18.05 -21.74
CA THR A 768 -11.55 19.27 -22.50
C THR A 768 -10.67 20.20 -21.67
N PHE A 769 -9.95 21.14 -22.29
CA PHE A 769 -9.17 22.13 -21.53
C PHE A 769 -10.07 23.07 -20.72
N SER A 770 -9.63 23.39 -19.50
CA SER A 770 -10.30 24.33 -18.60
C SER A 770 -10.16 25.79 -19.09
N GLU A 771 -10.97 26.70 -18.53
CA GLU A 771 -10.80 28.15 -18.79
C GLU A 771 -9.47 28.70 -18.24
N PHE A 772 -8.91 28.06 -17.21
CA PHE A 772 -7.56 28.35 -16.72
C PHE A 772 -6.49 27.99 -17.77
N ALA A 773 -6.58 26.80 -18.38
CA ALA A 773 -5.72 26.42 -19.50
C ALA A 773 -5.85 27.38 -20.69
N GLY A 774 -7.08 27.80 -21.02
CA GLY A 774 -7.31 28.81 -22.06
C GLY A 774 -6.62 30.15 -21.75
N THR A 775 -6.62 30.58 -20.49
CA THR A 775 -5.95 31.81 -20.05
C THR A 775 -4.42 31.68 -20.12
N LEU A 776 -3.87 30.52 -19.75
CA LEU A 776 -2.45 30.21 -19.93
C LEU A 776 -2.02 30.22 -21.40
N MET A 777 -2.82 29.63 -22.30
CA MET A 777 -2.53 29.65 -23.75
C MET A 777 -2.48 31.08 -24.31
N ARG A 778 -3.30 32.01 -23.79
CA ARG A 778 -3.32 33.42 -24.24
C ARG A 778 -2.12 34.23 -23.77
N LEU A 779 -1.69 34.06 -22.52
CA LEU A 779 -0.67 34.93 -21.90
C LEU A 779 0.72 34.29 -21.75
N LYS A 780 0.78 32.98 -21.46
CA LYS A 780 2.00 32.25 -21.10
C LYS A 780 2.13 30.96 -21.91
N LEU A 781 2.00 31.07 -23.24
CA LEU A 781 1.98 29.95 -24.18
C LEU A 781 3.17 28.98 -24.06
N ARG A 782 4.38 29.51 -23.83
CA ARG A 782 5.60 28.72 -23.68
C ARG A 782 5.56 27.83 -22.43
N VAL A 783 5.14 28.40 -21.30
CA VAL A 783 5.00 27.68 -20.02
C VAL A 783 3.96 26.58 -20.16
N PHE A 784 2.81 26.87 -20.78
CA PHE A 784 1.77 25.89 -21.06
C PHE A 784 2.30 24.70 -21.88
N ALA A 785 3.05 24.97 -22.95
CA ALA A 785 3.61 23.92 -23.81
C ALA A 785 4.66 23.05 -23.09
N GLN A 786 5.54 23.68 -22.30
CA GLN A 786 6.53 22.98 -21.50
C GLN A 786 5.89 22.04 -20.47
N VAL A 787 4.91 22.55 -19.71
CA VAL A 787 4.21 21.77 -18.68
C VAL A 787 3.44 20.61 -19.31
N LEU A 788 2.68 20.85 -20.38
CA LEU A 788 1.91 19.79 -21.04
C LEU A 788 2.81 18.72 -21.66
N SER A 789 3.94 19.11 -22.26
CA SER A 789 4.95 18.16 -22.75
C SER A 789 5.47 17.27 -21.61
N LYS A 790 5.80 17.87 -20.46
CA LYS A 790 6.30 17.14 -19.29
C LYS A 790 5.27 16.17 -18.71
N ILE A 791 4.00 16.56 -18.69
CA ILE A 791 2.88 15.68 -18.28
C ILE A 791 2.82 14.41 -19.16
N VAL A 792 3.06 14.56 -20.47
CA VAL A 792 3.07 13.44 -21.41
C VAL A 792 4.30 12.56 -21.23
N GLU A 793 5.48 13.15 -21.04
CA GLU A 793 6.72 12.40 -20.75
C GLU A 793 6.61 11.55 -19.48
N CYS A 794 5.95 12.07 -18.44
CA CYS A 794 5.72 11.35 -17.19
C CYS A 794 4.63 10.27 -17.27
N GLY A 795 3.96 10.12 -18.43
CA GLY A 795 2.96 9.07 -18.65
C GLY A 795 1.67 9.25 -17.83
N ALA A 796 1.28 10.49 -17.53
CA ALA A 796 -0.04 10.80 -16.96
C ALA A 796 -1.11 11.03 -18.03
N VAL A 797 -0.71 11.56 -19.19
CA VAL A 797 -1.53 11.68 -20.40
C VAL A 797 -0.70 11.13 -21.56
N THR A 798 -1.24 10.25 -22.39
CA THR A 798 -0.52 9.75 -23.57
C THR A 798 -0.51 10.80 -24.69
N LEU A 799 0.42 10.67 -25.65
CA LEU A 799 0.49 11.58 -26.80
C LEU A 799 -0.81 11.57 -27.62
N ASP A 800 -1.40 10.39 -27.85
CA ASP A 800 -2.71 10.27 -28.52
C ASP A 800 -3.80 11.01 -27.73
N GLU A 801 -3.91 10.78 -26.43
CA GLU A 801 -4.89 11.47 -25.58
C GLU A 801 -4.70 12.99 -25.62
N MET A 802 -3.45 13.50 -25.57
CA MET A 802 -3.16 14.92 -25.71
C MET A 802 -3.68 15.46 -27.05
N ILE A 803 -3.39 14.77 -28.17
CA ILE A 803 -3.85 15.16 -29.51
C ILE A 803 -5.39 15.16 -29.56
N GLN A 804 -6.04 14.11 -29.05
CA GLN A 804 -7.50 14.03 -29.04
C GLN A 804 -8.14 15.14 -28.20
N ILE A 805 -7.54 15.55 -27.08
CA ILE A 805 -8.03 16.66 -26.25
C ILE A 805 -7.98 17.98 -27.04
N PHE A 806 -6.88 18.25 -27.75
CA PHE A 806 -6.80 19.43 -28.64
C PHE A 806 -7.81 19.36 -29.79
N LEU A 807 -7.96 18.21 -30.43
CA LEU A 807 -8.91 18.02 -31.53
C LEU A 807 -10.38 18.15 -31.07
N GLY A 808 -10.68 17.81 -29.82
CA GLY A 808 -11.97 18.09 -29.19
C GLY A 808 -12.16 19.56 -28.81
N TYR A 809 -11.08 20.25 -28.44
CA TYR A 809 -11.12 21.66 -28.02
C TYR A 809 -11.22 22.65 -29.19
N LEU A 810 -10.48 22.42 -30.28
CA LEU A 810 -10.39 23.32 -31.42
C LEU A 810 -11.74 23.66 -32.08
N PRO A 811 -12.67 22.72 -32.34
CA PRO A 811 -13.97 23.02 -32.95
C PRO A 811 -14.83 23.96 -32.13
N SER A 812 -14.63 24.01 -30.80
CA SER A 812 -15.39 24.86 -29.88
C SER A 812 -14.90 26.32 -29.85
N ARG A 813 -13.75 26.62 -30.46
CA ARG A 813 -13.12 27.95 -30.44
C ARG A 813 -13.05 28.52 -31.86
N VAL A 814 -13.71 29.65 -32.10
CA VAL A 814 -13.76 30.31 -33.42
C VAL A 814 -12.92 31.59 -33.42
N GLY A 815 -12.27 31.89 -34.55
CA GLY A 815 -11.56 33.16 -34.73
C GLY A 815 -10.22 33.22 -34.00
N ARG A 816 -10.03 34.23 -33.13
CA ARG A 816 -8.74 34.50 -32.45
C ARG A 816 -8.35 33.36 -31.52
N ASP A 817 -9.28 32.84 -30.73
CA ASP A 817 -9.01 31.78 -29.75
C ASP A 817 -8.67 30.44 -30.42
N GLY A 818 -9.29 30.14 -31.57
CA GLY A 818 -8.95 28.97 -32.37
C GLY A 818 -7.51 29.03 -32.91
N ARG A 819 -7.04 30.22 -33.32
CA ARG A 819 -5.63 30.42 -33.71
C ARG A 819 -4.67 30.26 -32.54
N ILE A 820 -5.03 30.75 -31.36
CA ILE A 820 -4.21 30.61 -30.14
C ILE A 820 -4.10 29.13 -29.75
N ALA A 821 -5.21 28.40 -29.76
CA ALA A 821 -5.21 26.96 -29.48
C ALA A 821 -4.44 26.14 -30.53
N GLY A 822 -4.52 26.50 -31.81
CA GLY A 822 -3.71 25.89 -32.88
C GLY A 822 -2.21 26.11 -32.67
N ASN A 823 -1.81 27.35 -32.34
CA ASN A 823 -0.43 27.67 -32.01
C ASN A 823 0.05 26.93 -30.75
N ALA A 824 -0.83 26.73 -29.76
CA ALA A 824 -0.53 25.96 -28.56
C ALA A 824 -0.26 24.49 -28.91
N LEU A 825 -1.13 23.85 -29.71
CA LEU A 825 -0.90 22.48 -30.18
C LEU A 825 0.44 22.36 -30.91
N GLN A 826 0.73 23.27 -31.83
CA GLN A 826 1.99 23.29 -32.57
C GLN A 826 3.20 23.38 -31.63
N LEU A 827 3.21 24.32 -30.68
CA LEU A 827 4.33 24.49 -29.75
C LEU A 827 4.47 23.31 -28.76
N CYS A 828 3.36 22.72 -28.33
CA CYS A 828 3.38 21.52 -27.47
C CYS A 828 4.02 20.34 -28.21
N LEU A 829 3.63 20.10 -29.47
CA LEU A 829 4.21 19.05 -30.30
C LEU A 829 5.69 19.32 -30.60
N GLU A 830 6.07 20.57 -30.90
CA GLU A 830 7.48 20.95 -31.08
C GLU A 830 8.30 20.65 -29.82
N THR A 831 7.81 21.03 -28.64
CA THR A 831 8.50 20.83 -27.36
C THR A 831 8.63 19.34 -27.02
N TYR A 832 7.55 18.58 -27.20
CA TYR A 832 7.53 17.14 -26.92
C TYR A 832 8.45 16.35 -27.84
N LEU A 833 8.39 16.60 -29.15
CA LEU A 833 9.22 15.89 -30.13
C LEU A 833 10.71 16.20 -29.97
N GLN A 834 11.04 17.42 -29.52
CA GLN A 834 12.42 17.77 -29.19
C GLN A 834 12.94 16.93 -28.01
N SER A 835 12.18 16.86 -26.92
CA SER A 835 12.52 16.05 -25.74
C SER A 835 12.55 14.54 -26.05
N TYR A 836 11.63 14.06 -26.89
CA TYR A 836 11.59 12.67 -27.33
C TYR A 836 12.87 12.27 -28.07
N HIS A 837 13.37 13.14 -28.97
CA HIS A 837 14.57 12.87 -29.74
C HIS A 837 15.86 12.91 -28.90
N GLU A 838 15.91 13.75 -27.87
CA GLU A 838 17.05 13.82 -26.95
C GLU A 838 17.16 12.58 -26.04
N ASN A 839 16.02 11.95 -25.70
CA ASN A 839 15.95 10.90 -24.66
C ASN A 839 15.72 9.46 -25.16
N PHE A 840 15.15 9.23 -26.35
CA PHE A 840 14.75 7.88 -26.80
C PHE A 840 15.15 7.57 -28.26
N GLN A 841 15.99 6.54 -28.47
CA GLN A 841 16.18 5.86 -29.75
C GLN A 841 15.43 4.51 -29.71
N CYS A 842 14.13 4.49 -30.04
CA CYS A 842 13.34 3.27 -30.07
C CYS A 842 13.15 2.72 -31.51
N GLU A 843 13.29 1.40 -31.68
CA GLU A 843 13.16 0.68 -32.97
C GLU A 843 11.71 0.46 -33.44
N LYS A 844 10.68 0.87 -32.67
CA LYS A 844 9.27 0.79 -33.07
C LYS A 844 8.61 2.17 -33.10
N VAL A 845 8.13 2.55 -34.28
CA VAL A 845 7.39 3.81 -34.50
C VAL A 845 5.96 3.65 -33.97
N ASP A 846 5.63 4.42 -32.93
CA ASP A 846 4.27 4.52 -32.40
C ASP A 846 3.36 5.32 -33.37
N LEU A 847 2.12 4.89 -33.55
CA LEU A 847 1.14 5.50 -34.45
C LEU A 847 0.84 6.96 -34.05
N ALA A 848 0.82 7.25 -32.75
CA ALA A 848 0.58 8.60 -32.22
C ALA A 848 1.68 9.59 -32.63
N ILE A 849 2.93 9.13 -32.73
CA ILE A 849 4.07 9.95 -33.17
C ILE A 849 3.94 10.28 -34.67
N VAL A 850 3.48 9.31 -35.47
CA VAL A 850 3.19 9.54 -36.89
C VAL A 850 2.11 10.59 -37.07
N GLU A 851 1.04 10.53 -36.27
CA GLU A 851 -0.02 11.54 -36.29
C GLU A 851 0.46 12.92 -35.84
N ALA A 852 1.28 13.00 -34.77
CA ALA A 852 1.92 14.23 -34.32
C ALA A 852 2.73 14.91 -35.44
N PHE A 853 3.57 14.15 -36.15
CA PHE A 853 4.35 14.67 -37.29
C PHE A 853 3.46 15.15 -38.43
N LYS A 854 2.40 14.41 -38.78
CA LYS A 854 1.43 14.82 -39.81
C LYS A 854 0.74 16.13 -39.45
N ILE A 855 0.28 16.27 -38.20
CA ILE A 855 -0.35 17.50 -37.71
C ILE A 855 0.62 18.68 -37.78
N LEU A 856 1.87 18.47 -37.37
CA LEU A 856 2.88 19.52 -37.38
C LEU A 856 3.22 20.00 -38.81
N VAL A 857 3.42 19.06 -39.75
CA VAL A 857 3.66 19.36 -41.17
C VAL A 857 2.48 20.11 -41.78
N ARG A 858 1.24 19.67 -41.51
CA ARG A 858 0.02 20.36 -41.96
C ARG A 858 -0.06 21.78 -41.40
N SER A 859 0.31 21.98 -40.13
CA SER A 859 0.33 23.30 -39.51
C SER A 859 1.30 24.24 -40.23
N TYR A 860 2.55 23.81 -40.45
CA TYR A 860 3.54 24.60 -41.16
C TYR A 860 3.12 24.93 -42.60
N LEU A 861 2.59 23.95 -43.34
CA LEU A 861 2.10 24.18 -44.71
C LEU A 861 0.91 25.13 -44.75
N ALA A 862 -0.01 25.03 -43.79
CA ALA A 862 -1.16 25.93 -43.67
C ALA A 862 -0.76 27.37 -43.33
N GLU A 863 0.28 27.56 -42.50
CA GLU A 863 0.85 28.89 -42.23
C GLU A 863 1.62 29.44 -43.43
N LEU A 864 2.33 28.60 -44.20
CA LEU A 864 3.03 29.00 -45.43
C LEU A 864 2.05 29.45 -46.52
N ALA A 865 0.88 28.83 -46.61
CA ALA A 865 -0.21 29.23 -47.52
C ALA A 865 -0.84 30.58 -47.16
N GLN A 866 -0.68 31.05 -45.92
CA GLN A 866 -1.19 32.33 -45.45
C GLN A 866 -0.11 33.42 -45.63
N ASN A 867 -0.47 34.58 -46.18
CA ASN A 867 0.46 35.69 -46.47
C ASN A 867 0.88 36.49 -45.21
N GLY A 868 1.09 35.84 -44.07
CA GLY A 868 1.59 36.48 -42.85
C GLY A 868 3.06 36.14 -42.62
N ALA A 869 3.96 37.09 -42.90
CA ALA A 869 5.39 36.89 -42.66
C ALA A 869 5.71 37.05 -41.16
N LYS A 870 6.20 36.00 -40.51
CA LYS A 870 6.98 36.11 -39.26
C LYS A 870 8.46 35.93 -39.62
N VAL A 871 9.24 36.97 -39.37
CA VAL A 871 10.68 37.06 -39.66
C VAL A 871 11.46 36.26 -38.62
N CYS A 872 12.49 35.53 -39.06
CA CYS A 872 13.36 34.76 -38.18
C CYS A 872 14.18 35.70 -37.28
N THR A 873 14.01 35.60 -35.95
CA THR A 873 14.88 36.29 -34.98
C THR A 873 15.88 35.28 -34.40
N ASN A 874 17.12 35.69 -34.16
CA ASN A 874 18.21 34.80 -33.70
C ASN A 874 17.92 34.04 -32.38
N ASP A 875 16.89 34.41 -31.61
CA ASP A 875 16.48 33.79 -30.33
C ASP A 875 15.36 32.73 -30.44
N THR A 876 14.89 32.36 -31.64
CA THR A 876 13.85 31.32 -31.78
C THR A 876 14.43 29.91 -31.88
N GLN A 877 14.22 29.08 -30.85
CA GLN A 877 14.57 27.66 -30.87
C GLN A 877 13.71 26.92 -31.91
N VAL A 878 14.35 26.30 -32.90
CA VAL A 878 13.71 25.54 -33.99
C VAL A 878 13.89 24.05 -33.75
N LEU A 879 12.79 23.29 -33.75
CA LEU A 879 12.81 21.83 -33.68
C LEU A 879 13.70 21.26 -34.79
N PHE A 880 14.70 20.44 -34.41
CA PHE A 880 15.72 19.88 -35.30
C PHE A 880 16.56 20.92 -36.07
N GLY A 881 16.65 22.16 -35.57
CA GLY A 881 17.38 23.23 -36.25
C GLY A 881 18.83 22.87 -36.61
N SER A 882 19.51 22.06 -35.78
CA SER A 882 20.88 21.57 -36.03
C SER A 882 20.99 20.63 -37.25
N PHE A 883 19.91 19.98 -37.66
CA PHE A 883 19.88 19.08 -38.81
C PHE A 883 19.68 19.80 -40.13
N ARG A 884 19.37 21.11 -40.11
CA ARG A 884 19.18 21.91 -41.32
C ARG A 884 20.50 22.01 -42.11
N PRO A 885 20.56 21.50 -43.36
CA PRO A 885 21.77 21.54 -44.16
C PRO A 885 22.22 22.98 -44.48
N ARG A 886 23.53 23.21 -44.52
CA ARG A 886 24.14 24.52 -44.75
C ARG A 886 23.92 25.02 -46.17
N PHE A 887 23.77 24.14 -47.16
CA PHE A 887 23.48 24.57 -48.54
C PHE A 887 22.20 25.39 -48.66
N LEU A 888 21.24 25.20 -47.73
CA LEU A 888 19.98 25.94 -47.66
C LEU A 888 20.15 27.39 -47.18
N ASP A 889 21.35 27.79 -46.75
CA ASP A 889 21.69 29.19 -46.47
C ASP A 889 21.94 29.99 -47.76
N ASN A 890 22.05 29.32 -48.91
CA ASN A 890 22.32 29.98 -50.17
C ASN A 890 21.06 30.72 -50.68
N PRO A 891 21.11 32.06 -50.84
CA PRO A 891 19.96 32.88 -51.22
C PRO A 891 19.33 32.49 -52.55
N LEU A 892 20.13 31.92 -53.45
CA LEU A 892 19.73 31.55 -54.81
C LEU A 892 18.71 30.39 -54.85
N ILE A 893 18.53 29.67 -53.75
CA ILE A 893 17.53 28.58 -53.63
C ILE A 893 16.11 29.14 -53.48
N TYR A 894 15.97 30.41 -53.05
CA TYR A 894 14.68 31.05 -52.77
C TYR A 894 14.28 32.06 -53.85
N GLU A 895 15.25 32.64 -54.59
CA GLU A 895 14.99 33.54 -55.72
C GLU A 895 14.79 32.77 -57.03
N LYS A 896 13.58 32.78 -57.59
CA LYS A 896 13.33 32.21 -58.92
C LYS A 896 13.97 33.04 -60.03
N GLY A 897 14.83 32.40 -60.82
CA GLY A 897 14.93 32.69 -62.25
C GLY A 897 15.82 33.86 -62.68
N LYS A 898 17.01 34.02 -62.10
CA LYS A 898 18.11 34.72 -62.78
C LYS A 898 19.42 33.97 -62.60
N ILE A 899 19.80 33.16 -63.60
CA ILE A 899 21.20 32.84 -63.86
C ILE A 899 21.87 34.19 -64.14
N LYS A 900 22.41 34.87 -63.13
CA LYS A 900 23.12 36.14 -63.34
C LYS A 900 24.40 35.83 -64.11
N SER A 901 24.37 36.20 -65.38
CA SER A 901 25.54 36.31 -66.24
C SER A 901 26.55 37.29 -65.64
N LYS A 902 27.80 36.83 -65.46
CA LYS A 902 29.02 37.64 -65.37
C LYS A 902 28.84 39.06 -64.80
N GLU A 903 28.83 39.16 -63.49
CA GLU A 903 29.79 40.04 -62.82
C GLU A 903 30.69 39.11 -62.03
N ARG A 904 32.00 39.37 -62.03
CA ARG A 904 32.94 38.64 -61.17
C ARG A 904 32.29 38.48 -59.80
N THR A 905 32.21 37.26 -59.30
CA THR A 905 32.03 36.96 -57.88
C THR A 905 33.16 37.66 -57.12
N ALA A 906 33.02 38.97 -56.91
CA ALA A 906 33.50 39.59 -55.71
C ALA A 906 32.90 38.75 -54.60
N ARG A 907 33.77 38.13 -53.79
CA ARG A 907 33.42 37.38 -52.59
C ARG A 907 32.18 38.03 -51.97
N VAL A 908 31.04 37.34 -52.04
CA VAL A 908 29.84 37.80 -51.35
C VAL A 908 30.27 37.92 -49.89
N SER A 909 30.27 39.14 -49.36
CA SER A 909 30.71 39.40 -47.99
C SER A 909 29.82 38.62 -47.02
N GLU A 910 30.41 38.09 -45.94
CA GLU A 910 29.69 37.37 -44.89
C GLU A 910 28.49 38.19 -44.36
N GLU A 911 28.60 39.53 -44.36
CA GLU A 911 27.55 40.49 -44.00
C GLU A 911 26.28 40.42 -44.88
N PHE A 912 26.41 40.12 -46.19
CA PHE A 912 25.25 40.01 -47.08
C PHE A 912 24.48 38.69 -46.87
N ASN A 913 25.19 37.63 -46.47
CA ASN A 913 24.58 36.35 -46.14
C ASN A 913 23.84 36.39 -44.79
N GLU A 914 24.33 37.13 -43.79
CA GLU A 914 23.62 37.32 -42.52
C GLU A 914 22.32 38.14 -42.68
N SER A 915 22.36 39.26 -43.41
CA SER A 915 21.17 40.08 -43.70
C SER A 915 20.08 39.31 -44.46
N PHE A 916 20.45 38.38 -45.35
CA PHE A 916 19.48 37.57 -46.09
C PHE A 916 18.88 36.44 -45.24
N LYS A 917 19.67 35.82 -44.35
CA LYS A 917 19.17 34.81 -43.39
C LYS A 917 18.01 35.34 -42.55
N GLU A 918 18.08 36.60 -42.14
CA GLU A 918 17.01 37.26 -41.40
C GLU A 918 15.72 37.41 -42.23
N SER A 919 15.80 37.48 -43.57
CA SER A 919 14.63 37.68 -44.44
C SER A 919 13.79 36.43 -44.69
N ILE A 920 14.29 35.23 -44.37
CA ILE A 920 13.59 33.96 -44.59
C ILE A 920 12.48 33.79 -43.55
N ARG A 921 11.28 33.44 -44.01
CA ARG A 921 10.15 33.12 -43.12
C ARG A 921 10.51 32.00 -42.14
N LEU A 922 10.16 32.18 -40.86
CA LEU A 922 10.44 31.18 -39.83
C LEU A 922 9.81 29.81 -40.14
N GLU A 923 8.62 29.79 -40.73
CA GLU A 923 7.92 28.54 -41.10
C GLU A 923 8.70 27.73 -42.15
N VAL A 924 9.44 28.41 -43.04
CA VAL A 924 10.31 27.76 -44.03
C VAL A 924 11.47 27.06 -43.34
N VAL A 925 12.12 27.73 -42.39
CA VAL A 925 13.23 27.18 -41.60
C VAL A 925 12.77 25.97 -40.77
N LYS A 926 11.60 26.07 -40.13
CA LYS A 926 11.00 24.97 -39.35
C LYS A 926 10.72 23.73 -40.19
N LEU A 927 10.09 23.88 -41.35
CA LEU A 927 9.77 22.75 -42.23
C LEU A 927 11.04 22.15 -42.86
N GLN A 928 12.04 22.97 -43.20
CA GLN A 928 13.33 22.48 -43.71
C GLN A 928 14.09 21.66 -42.67
N ALA A 929 14.18 22.14 -41.44
CA ALA A 929 14.81 21.42 -40.33
C ALA A 929 14.11 20.09 -40.06
N LEU A 930 12.77 20.09 -40.07
CA LEU A 930 11.98 18.87 -39.86
C LEU A 930 12.17 17.83 -40.98
N LEU A 931 12.16 18.25 -42.26
CA LEU A 931 12.42 17.36 -43.40
C LEU A 931 13.86 16.83 -43.42
N ALA A 932 14.82 17.60 -42.92
CA ALA A 932 16.21 17.20 -42.86
C ALA A 932 16.56 16.30 -41.66
N SER A 933 15.68 16.24 -40.65
CA SER A 933 15.90 15.48 -39.40
C SER A 933 16.08 13.97 -39.58
N GLY A 934 15.65 13.40 -40.72
CA GLY A 934 15.66 11.95 -40.96
C GLY A 934 14.67 11.14 -40.11
N SER A 935 13.92 11.79 -39.22
CA SER A 935 13.01 11.16 -38.25
C SER A 935 11.54 11.14 -38.70
N LEU A 936 11.25 11.68 -39.89
CA LEU A 936 9.89 11.88 -40.39
C LEU A 936 9.35 10.61 -41.10
N PRO A 937 8.08 10.23 -40.90
CA PRO A 937 7.42 9.14 -41.64
C PRO A 937 7.27 9.42 -43.14
N GLU A 938 7.23 8.36 -43.97
CA GLU A 938 7.18 8.49 -45.44
C GLU A 938 5.92 9.21 -45.93
N GLU A 939 4.79 9.04 -45.24
CA GLU A 939 3.52 9.70 -45.60
C GLU A 939 3.62 11.23 -45.53
N CYS A 940 4.45 11.76 -44.63
CA CYS A 940 4.61 13.21 -44.48
C CYS A 940 5.37 13.81 -45.68
N TYR A 941 6.35 13.10 -46.23
CA TYR A 941 7.05 13.53 -47.44
C TYR A 941 6.11 13.56 -48.66
N GLN A 942 5.23 12.56 -48.78
CA GLN A 942 4.22 12.52 -49.84
C GLN A 942 3.23 13.68 -49.73
N GLU A 943 2.82 14.03 -48.50
CA GLU A 943 1.92 15.15 -48.25
C GLU A 943 2.55 16.50 -48.64
N VAL A 944 3.83 16.71 -48.30
CA VAL A 944 4.59 17.89 -48.74
C VAL A 944 4.73 17.93 -50.27
N GLN A 945 5.05 16.80 -50.91
CA GLN A 945 5.16 16.72 -52.38
C GLN A 945 3.83 17.07 -53.07
N HIS A 946 2.71 16.51 -52.61
CA HIS A 946 1.38 16.80 -53.14
C HIS A 946 0.99 18.28 -52.96
N PHE A 947 1.35 18.87 -51.83
CA PHE A 947 1.14 20.30 -51.57
C PHE A 947 1.97 21.19 -52.52
N LEU A 948 3.23 20.81 -52.80
CA LEU A 948 4.12 21.55 -53.72
C LEU A 948 3.72 21.43 -55.20
N GLU A 949 2.96 20.40 -55.57
CA GLU A 949 2.36 20.28 -56.91
C GLU A 949 1.19 21.25 -57.10
N THR A 950 0.46 21.54 -56.02
CA THR A 950 -0.78 22.33 -56.05
C THR A 950 -0.55 23.81 -55.72
N GLN A 951 0.42 24.14 -54.86
CA GLN A 951 0.71 25.51 -54.44
C GLN A 951 2.16 25.92 -54.69
N LYS A 952 2.36 27.20 -55.09
CA LYS A 952 3.68 27.81 -55.24
C LYS A 952 4.01 28.62 -53.98
N ILE A 953 4.83 28.05 -53.11
CA ILE A 953 5.28 28.67 -51.86
C ILE A 953 6.77 29.08 -51.93
N GLU A 954 7.16 30.00 -51.06
CA GLU A 954 8.56 30.36 -50.82
C GLU A 954 9.36 29.11 -50.38
N GLY A 955 10.57 28.94 -50.89
CA GLY A 955 11.38 27.74 -50.60
C GLY A 955 10.93 26.46 -51.33
N SER A 956 10.02 26.52 -52.32
CA SER A 956 9.52 25.32 -53.02
C SER A 956 10.62 24.41 -53.59
N LEU A 957 11.74 24.98 -54.05
CA LEU A 957 12.88 24.20 -54.55
C LEU A 957 13.60 23.49 -53.40
N SER A 958 13.81 24.17 -52.28
CA SER A 958 14.41 23.57 -51.07
C SER A 958 13.63 22.37 -50.55
N PHE A 959 12.31 22.46 -50.47
CA PHE A 959 11.47 21.35 -50.00
C PHE A 959 11.49 20.17 -50.98
N LYS A 960 11.44 20.43 -52.30
CA LYS A 960 11.55 19.37 -53.32
C LYS A 960 12.87 18.61 -53.21
N ILE A 961 13.97 19.31 -52.96
CA ILE A 961 15.29 18.69 -52.78
C ILE A 961 15.30 17.85 -51.50
N LEU A 962 14.80 18.37 -50.38
CA LEU A 962 14.76 17.65 -49.11
C LEU A 962 13.84 16.42 -49.12
N CYS A 963 12.78 16.42 -49.94
CA CYS A 963 11.90 15.26 -50.10
C CYS A 963 12.49 14.16 -50.99
N VAL A 964 13.63 14.39 -51.67
CA VAL A 964 14.26 13.39 -52.53
C VAL A 964 15.34 12.65 -51.74
N ARG A 965 15.10 11.37 -51.46
CA ARG A 965 16.04 10.49 -50.73
C ARG A 965 17.25 10.05 -51.57
N ASP A 966 17.11 10.10 -52.90
CA ASP A 966 18.13 9.69 -53.86
C ASP A 966 19.04 10.87 -54.21
N THR A 967 20.27 10.82 -53.72
CA THR A 967 21.26 11.90 -53.87
C THR A 967 21.51 12.25 -55.35
N GLU A 968 21.46 11.28 -56.26
CA GLU A 968 21.66 11.51 -57.69
C GLU A 968 20.52 12.31 -58.31
N LYS A 969 19.28 12.01 -57.91
CA LYS A 969 18.09 12.78 -58.34
C LYS A 969 18.08 14.18 -57.75
N GLY A 970 18.53 14.35 -56.51
CA GLY A 970 18.70 15.66 -55.88
C GLY A 970 19.72 16.54 -56.63
N ILE A 971 20.83 15.94 -57.05
CA ILE A 971 21.86 16.58 -57.87
C ILE A 971 21.33 16.92 -59.26
N GLN A 972 20.55 16.04 -59.87
CA GLN A 972 19.93 16.34 -61.17
C GLN A 972 18.93 17.50 -61.08
N LEU A 973 18.09 17.53 -60.04
CA LEU A 973 17.15 18.62 -59.79
C LEU A 973 17.86 19.96 -59.55
N LEU A 974 18.93 19.96 -58.76
CA LEU A 974 19.76 21.15 -58.54
C LEU A 974 20.51 21.58 -59.81
N ALA A 975 21.02 20.63 -60.60
CA ALA A 975 21.71 20.92 -61.85
C ALA A 975 20.81 21.59 -62.89
N ASP A 976 19.51 21.25 -62.89
CA ASP A 976 18.53 21.75 -63.83
C ASP A 976 17.93 23.11 -63.39
N GLU A 977 17.74 23.34 -62.08
CA GLU A 977 17.10 24.56 -61.55
C GLU A 977 18.08 25.59 -60.94
N CYS A 978 19.14 25.16 -60.23
CA CYS A 978 20.10 26.03 -59.53
C CYS A 978 21.50 25.39 -59.40
N PRO A 979 22.28 25.31 -60.51
CA PRO A 979 23.57 24.60 -60.52
C PRO A 979 24.61 25.19 -59.56
N GLN A 980 24.50 26.48 -59.23
CA GLN A 980 25.43 27.18 -58.34
C GLN A 980 25.43 26.65 -56.89
N ALA A 981 24.34 26.00 -56.45
CA ALA A 981 24.23 25.40 -55.12
C ALA A 981 24.70 23.93 -55.08
N LEU A 982 25.12 23.34 -56.21
CA LEU A 982 25.52 21.93 -56.30
C LEU A 982 26.72 21.60 -55.41
N LEU A 983 27.72 22.49 -55.36
CA LEU A 983 28.90 22.27 -54.53
C LEU A 983 28.54 22.28 -53.05
N ASP A 984 27.72 23.23 -52.60
CA ASP A 984 27.32 23.30 -51.19
C ASP A 984 26.42 22.11 -50.80
N TYR A 985 25.55 21.65 -51.69
CA TYR A 985 24.78 20.41 -51.48
C TYR A 985 25.68 19.17 -51.39
N ALA A 986 26.70 19.07 -52.25
CA ALA A 986 27.68 18.00 -52.23
C ALA A 986 28.51 17.99 -50.93
N LYS A 987 28.90 19.17 -50.42
CA LYS A 987 29.62 19.29 -49.13
C LYS A 987 28.83 18.74 -47.96
N ASP A 988 27.51 18.93 -47.95
CA ASP A 988 26.64 18.47 -46.86
C ASP A 988 26.28 16.98 -46.94
N LYS A 989 26.35 16.36 -48.14
CA LYS A 989 25.90 14.97 -48.37
C LYS A 989 27.02 13.96 -48.62
N TYR A 990 28.18 14.37 -49.14
CA TYR A 990 29.25 13.45 -49.50
C TYR A 990 30.33 13.36 -48.42
N THR A 991 30.58 12.14 -47.97
CA THR A 991 31.63 11.82 -47.00
C THR A 991 32.74 10.96 -47.59
N GLU A 992 32.45 10.16 -48.63
CA GLU A 992 33.38 9.16 -49.19
C GLU A 992 34.10 9.62 -50.47
N GLU A 993 35.34 9.13 -50.68
CA GLU A 993 36.14 9.42 -51.90
C GLU A 993 35.41 8.99 -53.20
N SER A 994 34.61 7.92 -53.13
CA SER A 994 33.82 7.42 -54.27
C SER A 994 32.77 8.42 -54.72
N ASP A 995 32.10 9.11 -53.80
CA ASP A 995 30.97 9.99 -54.11
C ASP A 995 31.47 11.24 -54.82
N TRP A 996 32.58 11.80 -54.34
CA TRP A 996 33.27 12.91 -54.99
C TRP A 996 33.76 12.56 -56.40
N LYS A 997 34.15 11.30 -56.64
CA LYS A 997 34.55 10.82 -57.97
C LYS A 997 33.38 10.80 -58.94
N HIS A 998 32.24 10.27 -58.50
CA HIS A 998 31.00 10.28 -59.30
C HIS A 998 30.51 11.71 -59.55
N PHE A 999 30.64 12.60 -58.56
CA PHE A 999 30.26 14.01 -58.69
C PHE A 999 31.12 14.77 -59.71
N ILE A 1000 32.44 14.62 -59.67
CA ILE A 1000 33.33 15.22 -60.68
C ILE A 1000 33.01 14.68 -62.08
N GLN A 1001 32.78 13.37 -62.21
CA GLN A 1001 32.36 12.78 -63.48
C GLN A 1001 31.02 13.35 -63.97
N PHE A 1002 30.06 13.56 -63.06
CA PHE A 1002 28.77 14.19 -63.36
C PHE A 1002 28.94 15.64 -63.82
N LEU A 1003 29.73 16.46 -63.11
CA LEU A 1003 30.02 17.84 -63.49
C LEU A 1003 30.74 17.94 -64.84
N LEU A 1004 31.74 17.08 -65.08
CA LEU A 1004 32.46 17.00 -66.35
C LEU A 1004 31.51 16.63 -67.50
N LYS A 1005 30.64 15.64 -67.29
CA LYS A 1005 29.63 15.25 -68.29
C LYS A 1005 28.67 16.42 -68.60
N LYS A 1006 28.11 17.08 -67.57
CA LYS A 1006 27.23 18.24 -67.74
C LYS A 1006 27.94 19.44 -68.39
N MET A 1007 29.23 19.64 -68.14
CA MET A 1007 30.04 20.67 -68.79
C MET A 1007 30.23 20.37 -70.28
N MET A 1008 30.50 19.11 -70.64
CA MET A 1008 30.68 18.65 -72.01
C MET A 1008 29.36 18.67 -72.80
N ASP A 1009 28.25 18.31 -72.17
CA ASP A 1009 26.90 18.35 -72.77
C ASP A 1009 26.46 19.80 -73.09
N ASN A 1010 27.01 20.81 -72.41
CA ASN A 1010 26.63 22.22 -72.52
C ASN A 1010 27.67 23.13 -73.23
N GLN A 1011 28.61 22.58 -74.01
CA GLN A 1011 29.65 23.35 -74.71
C GLN A 1011 29.14 24.54 -75.55
N ASN A 1012 27.90 24.44 -76.04
CA ASN A 1012 27.29 25.48 -76.88
C ASN A 1012 26.68 26.65 -76.09
N ASN A 1013 26.48 26.52 -74.77
CA ASN A 1013 25.91 27.57 -73.91
C ASN A 1013 26.98 28.14 -72.98
N LYS A 1014 27.63 29.23 -73.40
CA LYS A 1014 28.75 29.86 -72.67
C LYS A 1014 28.44 30.20 -71.21
N ASN A 1015 27.21 30.58 -70.88
CA ASN A 1015 26.86 30.95 -69.51
C ASN A 1015 26.79 29.72 -68.59
N ILE A 1016 26.16 28.63 -69.06
CA ILE A 1016 26.06 27.38 -68.30
C ILE A 1016 27.42 26.68 -68.22
N TYR A 1017 28.19 26.71 -69.31
CA TYR A 1017 29.55 26.17 -69.37
C TYR A 1017 30.46 26.82 -68.31
N CYS A 1018 30.45 28.16 -68.19
CA CYS A 1018 31.24 28.85 -67.18
C CYS A 1018 30.84 28.48 -65.74
N ILE A 1019 29.56 28.22 -65.46
CA ILE A 1019 29.12 27.82 -64.12
C ILE A 1019 29.66 26.44 -63.76
N TYR A 1020 29.63 25.47 -64.67
CA TYR A 1020 30.18 24.14 -64.43
C TYR A 1020 31.71 24.13 -64.38
N ASP A 1021 32.38 24.97 -65.17
CA ASP A 1021 33.84 25.20 -65.11
C ASP A 1021 34.26 25.76 -63.73
N ASP A 1022 33.52 26.77 -63.25
CA ASP A 1022 33.71 27.35 -61.93
C ASP A 1022 33.45 26.34 -60.82
N LEU A 1023 32.38 25.53 -60.92
CA LEU A 1023 32.06 24.48 -59.96
C LEU A 1023 33.12 23.38 -59.92
N ILE A 1024 33.66 22.93 -61.07
CA ILE A 1024 34.72 21.92 -61.12
C ILE A 1024 35.98 22.45 -60.43
N ARG A 1025 36.35 23.71 -60.70
CA ARG A 1025 37.47 24.37 -60.04
C ARG A 1025 37.26 24.45 -58.53
N ASP A 1026 36.11 24.93 -58.08
CA ASP A 1026 35.82 25.15 -56.68
C ASP A 1026 35.68 23.80 -55.92
N THR A 1027 35.15 22.77 -56.58
CA THR A 1027 35.12 21.38 -56.08
C THR A 1027 36.53 20.82 -55.91
N ALA A 1028 37.42 21.03 -56.90
CA ALA A 1028 38.80 20.58 -56.83
C ALA A 1028 39.59 21.28 -55.70
N ILE A 1029 39.37 22.58 -55.51
CA ILE A 1029 39.95 23.36 -54.41
C ILE A 1029 39.44 22.83 -53.06
N TYR A 1030 38.13 22.60 -52.92
CA TYR A 1030 37.54 22.10 -51.68
C TYR A 1030 38.07 20.71 -51.30
N ILE A 1031 38.13 19.77 -52.25
CA ILE A 1031 38.66 18.42 -52.01
C ILE A 1031 40.15 18.50 -51.65
N ALA A 1032 40.93 19.37 -52.30
CA ALA A 1032 42.33 19.58 -51.99
C ALA A 1032 42.56 20.13 -50.57
N GLN A 1033 41.68 21.02 -50.10
CA GLN A 1033 41.73 21.59 -48.74
C GLN A 1033 41.28 20.61 -47.67
N THR A 1034 40.25 19.78 -47.94
CA THR A 1034 39.65 18.88 -46.94
C THR A 1034 40.26 17.47 -46.90
N MET A 1035 40.57 16.88 -48.06
CA MET A 1035 41.05 15.49 -48.18
C MET A 1035 42.54 15.39 -48.59
N SER A 1036 43.25 16.52 -48.60
CA SER A 1036 44.63 16.70 -49.06
C SER A 1036 44.85 16.51 -50.57
N MET A 1037 46.00 16.99 -51.06
CA MET A 1037 46.36 16.93 -52.48
C MET A 1037 46.54 15.50 -53.01
N SER A 1038 46.86 14.54 -52.16
CA SER A 1038 46.93 13.12 -52.53
C SER A 1038 45.55 12.47 -52.64
N GLY A 1039 44.55 12.99 -51.91
CA GLY A 1039 43.13 12.62 -52.07
C GLY A 1039 42.55 13.12 -53.39
N LEU A 1040 42.78 14.39 -53.75
CA LEU A 1040 42.32 14.95 -55.02
C LEU A 1040 42.79 14.12 -56.23
N LYS A 1041 44.08 13.70 -56.24
CA LYS A 1041 44.64 12.89 -57.32
C LYS A 1041 44.03 11.49 -57.45
N ARG A 1042 43.45 10.94 -56.37
CA ARG A 1042 42.78 9.62 -56.38
C ARG A 1042 41.33 9.70 -56.89
N ILE A 1043 40.68 10.85 -56.67
CA ILE A 1043 39.29 11.10 -57.04
C ILE A 1043 39.15 11.48 -58.53
N LEU A 1044 40.15 12.14 -59.11
CA LEU A 1044 40.09 12.60 -60.50
C LEU A 1044 40.11 11.44 -61.52
N PRO A 1045 39.30 11.48 -62.60
CA PRO A 1045 39.35 10.49 -63.67
C PRO A 1045 40.67 10.53 -64.45
N ASN A 1046 41.35 9.38 -64.58
CA ASN A 1046 42.62 9.27 -65.33
C ASN A 1046 42.46 9.66 -66.82
N ASP A 1047 41.28 9.44 -67.40
CA ASP A 1047 41.02 9.63 -68.83
C ASP A 1047 40.89 11.12 -69.23
N SER A 1048 40.84 12.05 -68.27
CA SER A 1048 40.59 13.48 -68.49
C SER A 1048 41.69 14.40 -67.90
N LEU A 1049 42.88 13.83 -67.64
CA LEU A 1049 44.00 14.52 -66.97
C LEU A 1049 44.40 15.86 -67.62
N HIS A 1050 44.33 15.98 -68.95
CA HIS A 1050 44.76 17.21 -69.65
C HIS A 1050 43.82 18.41 -69.40
N ILE A 1051 42.51 18.19 -69.22
CA ILE A 1051 41.54 19.25 -68.90
C ILE A 1051 41.60 19.57 -67.40
N LEU A 1052 41.90 18.56 -66.58
CA LEU A 1052 41.89 18.67 -65.12
C LEU A 1052 43.20 19.23 -64.52
N GLN A 1053 44.29 19.23 -65.27
CA GLN A 1053 45.61 19.70 -64.82
C GLN A 1053 45.58 21.16 -64.34
N GLN A 1054 44.86 22.03 -65.05
CA GLN A 1054 44.71 23.44 -64.68
C GLN A 1054 44.06 23.60 -63.29
N TYR A 1055 43.10 22.74 -62.94
CA TYR A 1055 42.45 22.76 -61.63
C TYR A 1055 43.35 22.18 -60.53
N ILE A 1056 44.16 21.17 -60.84
CA ILE A 1056 45.16 20.62 -59.90
C ILE A 1056 46.20 21.69 -59.54
N ASP A 1057 46.72 22.41 -60.53
CA ASP A 1057 47.73 23.44 -60.31
C ASP A 1057 47.16 24.64 -59.53
N THR A 1058 45.93 25.05 -59.84
CA THR A 1058 45.21 26.10 -59.11
C THR A 1058 44.95 25.67 -57.66
N SER A 1059 44.52 24.42 -57.44
CA SER A 1059 44.26 23.89 -56.09
C SER A 1059 45.55 23.78 -55.27
N ASN A 1060 46.67 23.39 -55.89
CA ASN A 1060 47.99 23.39 -55.24
C ASN A 1060 48.41 24.79 -54.77
N GLN A 1061 48.20 25.81 -55.60
CA GLN A 1061 48.51 27.19 -55.25
C GLN A 1061 47.63 27.69 -54.09
N VAL A 1062 46.34 27.35 -54.08
CA VAL A 1062 45.40 27.73 -53.01
C VAL A 1062 45.73 27.03 -51.69
N VAL A 1063 46.00 25.72 -51.70
CA VAL A 1063 46.40 24.97 -50.49
C VAL A 1063 47.73 25.50 -49.93
N HIS A 1064 48.69 25.83 -50.79
CA HIS A 1064 49.95 26.45 -50.37
C HIS A 1064 49.72 27.85 -49.75
N ALA A 1065 48.81 28.65 -50.32
CA ALA A 1065 48.44 29.95 -49.77
C ALA A 1065 47.75 29.84 -48.40
N ASP A 1066 46.86 28.86 -48.21
CA ASP A 1066 46.20 28.61 -46.92
C ASP A 1066 47.18 28.07 -45.86
N TYR A 1067 48.14 27.24 -46.26
CA TYR A 1067 49.23 26.82 -45.38
C TYR A 1067 50.06 28.01 -44.88
N ILE A 1068 50.42 28.93 -45.78
CA ILE A 1068 51.10 30.17 -45.41
C ILE A 1068 50.21 31.04 -44.51
N LYS A 1069 48.93 31.20 -44.83
CA LYS A 1069 47.97 31.96 -44.00
C LYS A 1069 47.84 31.37 -42.60
N THR A 1070 47.73 30.05 -42.48
CA THR A 1070 47.62 29.35 -41.19
C THR A 1070 48.92 29.48 -40.39
N MET A 1071 50.09 29.40 -41.06
CA MET A 1071 51.36 29.71 -40.41
C MET A 1071 51.45 31.15 -39.92
N ILE A 1072 50.99 32.14 -40.72
CA ILE A 1072 50.96 33.56 -40.33
C ILE A 1072 49.98 33.78 -39.16
N MET A 1073 48.80 33.16 -39.18
CA MET A 1073 47.83 33.25 -38.09
C MET A 1073 48.33 32.57 -36.82
N GLY A 1074 48.95 31.39 -36.93
CA GLY A 1074 49.54 30.67 -35.80
C GLY A 1074 50.74 31.39 -35.20
N THR A 1075 51.62 31.96 -36.04
CA THR A 1075 52.72 32.81 -35.56
C THR A 1075 52.22 34.15 -34.99
N GLY A 1076 51.14 34.71 -35.56
CA GLY A 1076 50.47 35.91 -35.06
C GLY A 1076 49.78 35.70 -33.71
N GLN A 1077 49.09 34.57 -33.51
CA GLN A 1077 48.53 34.16 -32.22
C GLN A 1077 49.63 33.86 -31.20
N HIS A 1078 50.73 33.21 -31.60
CA HIS A 1078 51.89 33.01 -30.72
C HIS A 1078 52.57 34.33 -30.34
N LEU A 1079 52.65 35.30 -31.25
CA LEU A 1079 53.13 36.65 -30.97
C LEU A 1079 52.19 37.39 -30.02
N LEU A 1080 50.87 37.33 -30.25
CA LEU A 1080 49.86 37.94 -29.38
C LEU A 1080 49.83 37.33 -27.97
N CYS A 1081 50.02 36.02 -27.84
CA CYS A 1081 50.13 35.35 -26.53
C CYS A 1081 51.44 35.65 -25.79
N ASN A 1082 52.52 36.04 -26.50
CA ASN A 1082 53.82 36.36 -25.90
C ASN A 1082 54.04 37.87 -25.68
N ILE A 1083 53.17 38.73 -26.21
CA ILE A 1083 53.16 40.16 -25.91
C ILE A 1083 52.31 40.36 -24.66
N ASN A 1084 52.95 40.37 -23.49
CA ASN A 1084 52.33 40.80 -22.24
C ASN A 1084 52.10 42.34 -22.28
N PHE A 1085 50.83 42.75 -22.33
CA PHE A 1085 50.36 44.04 -21.84
C PHE A 1085 49.39 43.82 -20.69
#